data_AF-A0A2E4XYF3-F1
#
_entry.id   AF-A0A2E4XYF3-F1
#
_cell.length_a   1.000
_cell.length_b   1.000
_cell.length_c   1.000
_cell.angle_alpha   90.00
_cell.angle_beta   90.00
_cell.angle_gamma   90.00
#
_symmetry.space_group_name_H-M   'P 1'
#
loop_
_entity.id
_entity.type
_entity.pdbx_description
1 polymer ?
#
loop_
_entity_poly.entity_id
_entity_poly.type
_entity_poly.pdbx_seq_one_letter_code
_entity_poly.pdbx_strand_id
1 'polypeptide(L)'
;MSAEFRIIGQPRPQLEGPAKVTGEAVYTHDLDVPGMLYGAILRSPHPHAIIRSVDVSNALAMPDVVAAISGQDFPEKKYVNAGPIFADRYPMARDKVRFTGEEVAAVAATSIAAAQAALAAIDVTYEALPAAFDAETAMAPGAPVIHDKPDLPRNIAQQSVADFGGIEAAFEKADHVFEATFEHGIVAPICLETNGVLAAFDSARGSLQLWAPTQAPFFVRKEIAHVLDLPIEDVHVRAVVIGGGFGGKSQSPEPIAIAAMLSMKAGKPVKILLNRQEEFLSGKSDHAKKMRVKSAVAADGTILGRYTDFWVDNGAYTHMGPAYISAVRQRTCNLYRVGAAGFDGKLVHTNKVSGGSYRGMGSPQIIWAIETQIDEIAEKLGKDKLEYRIEIANRPGDTTPMGWEIGTCALAECLAEAGKRIGWAEKKDNMPANRGIGFASMINPSVGVLYAEGNFACVSIDLLADGRLRVGAQSADCGTSQNTVMGQIVAEELGLDADRIDVLHMDTEETPPDLGSAASRVTFVTGNAAIKAAKTFRATLAERLAARWDVPADEIDFDDGIVSHRGDNARRLTLEEVAALEGPFRVEDRHDIDIPRPDPKTGYGHYAATYGFGAQAVEVEIDPATGHVSVLKVVVVQDIGRVMNPLALDGQMHGGIVQGIGMALREELVFQDGAPVNASLITYKAPRIKDTPEIETDYIETNDPTGPFGAKAGGEHSINPTPAAIANAVAQATGTRFRKLPIKSADILEALHKDKAVPLEPWRRPYNMEVATARALYPSVFFPGLRKLGAAVGRKRIVKPAVEYLQPKDLSEALQEMARPDRASKLLAGGTDLQVGIRQGIYTPDAIVDIAGLEELRGIAITEDKVVIGASTTISEITERDDLRAIHPMLVDGLAKIATLQIRNVATLAGDLSQEKRCWFFRSGAQCYKAGGMTCPCYAVLGDNRHHSIMGAGRCAAPCVADAAPILTALGASVVIAGSSGRRSVPMEEFYVWSGETVVGPGEIIMEVEVPRRPFRNTQRFEKSAGWEGDFADASVAAHLEFDGTRVTAARISLGAVAPLPIRAAATEQALLGGNLSDARIRTAAEKAVRGALPLSDNRYKADLLVNLAERAVHRCLS
;
A
#
# COMPACT_ATOMS: atom_id res chain seq x y z
N MET A 1 -24.74 28.71 21.95
CA MET A 1 -23.91 28.20 23.05
C MET A 1 -24.37 26.79 23.30
N SER A 2 -23.69 25.79 22.71
CA SER A 2 -23.96 24.38 23.01
C SER A 2 -23.57 24.11 24.46
N ALA A 3 -24.31 23.23 25.15
CA ALA A 3 -23.89 22.75 26.46
C ALA A 3 -22.48 22.16 26.32
N GLU A 4 -21.58 22.53 27.23
CA GLU A 4 -20.22 22.00 27.26
C GLU A 4 -20.31 20.53 27.69
N PHE A 5 -20.02 19.60 26.78
CA PHE A 5 -20.05 18.15 27.06
C PHE A 5 -18.86 17.76 27.98
N ARG A 6 -19.08 16.80 28.88
CA ARG A 6 -18.05 16.37 29.86
C ARG A 6 -17.00 15.46 29.24
N ILE A 7 -17.41 14.59 28.32
CA ILE A 7 -16.62 13.51 27.71
C ILE A 7 -16.49 13.71 26.19
N ILE A 8 -17.55 14.12 25.50
CA ILE A 8 -17.53 14.33 24.04
C ILE A 8 -16.71 15.57 23.66
N GLY A 9 -15.76 15.37 22.73
CA GLY A 9 -14.84 16.42 22.28
C GLY A 9 -13.56 16.49 23.11
N GLN A 10 -13.44 15.71 24.18
CA GLN A 10 -12.21 15.61 24.96
C GLN A 10 -11.24 14.59 24.35
N PRO A 11 -9.93 14.86 24.31
CA PRO A 11 -8.94 13.91 23.84
C PRO A 11 -8.84 12.73 24.81
N ARG A 12 -9.06 11.52 24.31
CA ARG A 12 -8.84 10.29 25.09
C ARG A 12 -8.03 9.26 24.28
N PRO A 13 -7.00 8.62 24.88
CA PRO A 13 -6.30 7.49 24.26
C PRO A 13 -7.24 6.33 23.97
N GLN A 14 -6.79 5.41 23.10
CA GLN A 14 -7.53 4.18 22.81
C GLN A 14 -7.69 3.32 24.07
N LEU A 15 -8.89 2.78 24.30
CA LEU A 15 -9.18 1.83 25.40
C LEU A 15 -8.21 0.64 25.38
N GLU A 16 -7.92 0.11 24.20
CA GLU A 16 -7.00 -1.00 23.99
C GLU A 16 -5.53 -0.57 23.85
N GLY A 17 -5.23 0.73 23.96
CA GLY A 17 -3.90 1.31 23.85
C GLY A 17 -2.86 0.67 24.79
N PRO A 18 -3.15 0.51 26.11
CA PRO A 18 -2.25 -0.16 27.03
C PRO A 18 -1.86 -1.58 26.59
N ALA A 19 -2.82 -2.40 26.14
CA ALA A 19 -2.55 -3.76 25.68
C ALA A 19 -1.70 -3.78 24.39
N LYS A 20 -1.91 -2.81 23.48
CA LYS A 20 -1.13 -2.68 22.24
C LYS A 20 0.34 -2.34 22.52
N VAL A 21 0.62 -1.44 23.46
CA VAL A 21 2.00 -0.98 23.73
C VAL A 21 2.79 -1.92 24.64
N THR A 22 2.13 -2.79 25.40
CA THR A 22 2.76 -3.81 26.25
C THR A 22 2.98 -5.14 25.52
N GLY A 23 2.33 -5.35 24.37
CA GLY A 23 2.35 -6.61 23.64
C GLY A 23 1.34 -7.65 24.16
N GLU A 24 0.40 -7.24 25.01
CA GLU A 24 -0.67 -8.10 25.55
C GLU A 24 -1.88 -8.21 24.61
N ALA A 25 -2.00 -7.30 23.64
CA ALA A 25 -3.05 -7.36 22.62
C ALA A 25 -2.91 -8.62 21.76
N VAL A 26 -3.98 -9.42 21.69
CA VAL A 26 -4.00 -10.70 20.96
C VAL A 26 -4.55 -10.48 19.55
N TYR A 27 -3.69 -10.64 18.54
CA TYR A 27 -4.07 -10.67 17.13
C TYR A 27 -4.35 -12.12 16.69
N THR A 28 -4.92 -12.30 15.49
CA THR A 28 -5.19 -13.66 14.96
C THR A 28 -3.90 -14.47 14.80
N HIS A 29 -2.78 -13.82 14.47
CA HIS A 29 -1.49 -14.47 14.27
C HIS A 29 -0.92 -15.06 15.57
N ASP A 30 -1.27 -14.48 16.71
CA ASP A 30 -0.75 -14.84 18.04
C ASP A 30 -1.48 -16.06 18.65
N LEU A 31 -2.64 -16.42 18.10
CA LEU A 31 -3.45 -17.53 18.62
C LEU A 31 -2.74 -18.88 18.43
N ASP A 32 -2.58 -19.61 19.52
CA ASP A 32 -2.11 -20.99 19.54
C ASP A 32 -3.01 -21.81 20.46
N VAL A 33 -3.69 -22.82 19.90
CA VAL A 33 -4.70 -23.61 20.62
C VAL A 33 -4.37 -25.11 20.56
N PRO A 34 -4.70 -25.89 21.61
CA PRO A 34 -4.39 -27.31 21.63
C PRO A 34 -4.93 -28.06 20.41
N GLY A 35 -4.06 -28.86 19.78
CA GLY A 35 -4.42 -29.69 18.62
C GLY A 35 -4.62 -28.91 17.31
N MET A 36 -4.30 -27.62 17.27
CA MET A 36 -4.32 -26.79 16.06
C MET A 36 -3.43 -27.36 14.96
N LEU A 37 -3.91 -27.28 13.72
CA LEU A 37 -3.17 -27.60 12.50
C LEU A 37 -2.82 -26.32 11.74
N TYR A 38 -1.77 -26.39 10.92
CA TYR A 38 -1.36 -25.32 10.02
C TYR A 38 -1.87 -25.61 8.62
N GLY A 39 -2.67 -24.69 8.10
CA GLY A 39 -3.20 -24.76 6.74
C GLY A 39 -2.30 -24.04 5.73
N ALA A 40 -2.20 -24.59 4.53
CA ALA A 40 -1.52 -23.97 3.40
C ALA A 40 -2.34 -24.15 2.11
N ILE A 41 -2.21 -23.21 1.16
CA ILE A 41 -3.04 -23.14 -0.04
C ILE A 41 -2.18 -23.30 -1.30
N LEU A 42 -2.53 -24.27 -2.15
CA LEU A 42 -1.99 -24.38 -3.50
C LEU A 42 -2.73 -23.40 -4.42
N ARG A 43 -1.95 -22.57 -5.13
CA ARG A 43 -2.46 -21.50 -5.98
C ARG A 43 -2.16 -21.76 -7.45
N SER A 44 -3.05 -21.29 -8.32
CA SER A 44 -2.91 -21.38 -9.76
C SER A 44 -1.63 -20.69 -10.26
N PRO A 45 -0.81 -21.38 -11.07
CA PRO A 45 0.29 -20.74 -11.79
C PRO A 45 -0.17 -20.09 -13.11
N HIS A 46 -1.44 -20.24 -13.48
CA HIS A 46 -1.98 -19.80 -14.76
C HIS A 46 -2.93 -18.60 -14.60
N PRO A 47 -2.86 -17.60 -15.50
CA PRO A 47 -3.81 -16.49 -15.51
C PRO A 47 -5.19 -16.89 -16.02
N HIS A 48 -5.29 -17.94 -16.84
CA HIS A 48 -6.56 -18.48 -17.31
C HIS A 48 -6.35 -19.93 -17.75
N ALA A 49 -7.07 -20.88 -17.14
CA ALA A 49 -6.99 -22.29 -17.53
C ALA A 49 -8.22 -23.08 -17.08
N ILE A 50 -8.58 -24.11 -17.83
CA ILE A 50 -9.54 -25.14 -17.38
C ILE A 50 -8.82 -26.08 -16.41
N ILE A 51 -9.46 -26.40 -15.30
CA ILE A 51 -9.01 -27.44 -14.37
C ILE A 51 -9.54 -28.78 -14.88
N ARG A 52 -8.64 -29.67 -15.32
CA ARG A 52 -9.01 -31.01 -15.80
C ARG A 52 -9.11 -32.01 -14.65
N SER A 53 -8.22 -31.92 -13.68
CA SER A 53 -8.24 -32.73 -12.46
C SER A 53 -7.40 -32.07 -11.36
N VAL A 54 -7.77 -32.36 -10.10
CA VAL A 54 -7.01 -32.04 -8.89
C VAL A 54 -6.92 -33.33 -8.08
N ASP A 55 -5.71 -33.84 -7.85
CA ASP A 55 -5.46 -35.04 -7.05
C ASP A 55 -4.64 -34.68 -5.79
N VAL A 56 -5.25 -34.91 -4.63
CA VAL A 56 -4.68 -34.63 -3.31
C VAL A 56 -4.23 -35.91 -2.58
N SER A 57 -4.33 -37.08 -3.21
CA SER A 57 -4.07 -38.38 -2.58
C SER A 57 -2.64 -38.53 -2.06
N ASN A 58 -1.65 -38.07 -2.83
CA ASN A 58 -0.24 -38.09 -2.43
C ASN A 58 0.03 -37.20 -1.22
N ALA A 59 -0.62 -36.03 -1.14
CA ALA A 59 -0.52 -35.16 0.03
C ALA A 59 -1.15 -35.82 1.27
N LEU A 60 -2.33 -36.45 1.12
CA LEU A 60 -3.00 -37.18 2.21
C LEU A 60 -2.21 -38.41 2.70
N ALA A 61 -1.38 -38.99 1.86
CA ALA A 61 -0.52 -40.13 2.23
C ALA A 61 0.68 -39.71 3.10
N MET A 62 0.98 -38.41 3.21
CA MET A 62 2.08 -37.92 4.04
C MET A 62 1.72 -38.02 5.53
N PRO A 63 2.61 -38.55 6.41
CA PRO A 63 2.28 -38.81 7.82
C PRO A 63 1.79 -37.60 8.62
N ASP A 64 2.30 -36.41 8.30
CA ASP A 64 2.01 -35.16 9.02
C ASP A 64 0.79 -34.39 8.47
N VAL A 65 0.13 -34.90 7.42
CA VAL A 65 -1.03 -34.27 6.80
C VAL A 65 -2.31 -34.92 7.34
N VAL A 66 -3.22 -34.10 7.87
CA VAL A 66 -4.47 -34.58 8.48
C VAL A 66 -5.64 -34.43 7.53
N ALA A 67 -5.67 -33.37 6.73
CA ALA A 67 -6.71 -33.12 5.75
C ALA A 67 -6.17 -32.43 4.51
N ALA A 68 -6.80 -32.69 3.37
CA ALA A 68 -6.60 -31.98 2.12
C ALA A 68 -7.95 -31.79 1.41
N ILE A 69 -8.09 -30.67 0.72
CA ILE A 69 -9.32 -30.29 0.01
C ILE A 69 -9.05 -29.69 -1.37
N SER A 70 -10.05 -29.76 -2.22
CA SER A 70 -10.18 -29.10 -3.52
C SER A 70 -11.50 -28.32 -3.59
N GLY A 71 -11.72 -27.60 -4.69
CA GLY A 71 -12.99 -26.90 -4.90
C GLY A 71 -14.22 -27.81 -4.88
N GLN A 72 -14.07 -29.12 -5.12
CA GLN A 72 -15.18 -30.08 -5.11
C GLN A 72 -15.69 -30.43 -3.71
N ASP A 73 -14.93 -30.08 -2.66
CA ASP A 73 -15.33 -30.34 -1.28
C ASP A 73 -16.32 -29.30 -0.73
N PHE A 74 -16.51 -28.19 -1.45
CA PHE A 74 -17.47 -27.16 -1.09
C PHE A 74 -18.84 -27.43 -1.71
N PRO A 75 -19.93 -27.00 -1.04
CA PRO A 75 -21.24 -26.83 -1.69
C PRO A 75 -21.13 -26.01 -2.99
N GLU A 76 -22.05 -26.23 -3.92
CA GLU A 76 -22.12 -25.48 -5.18
C GLU A 76 -22.76 -24.10 -4.98
N LYS A 77 -22.17 -23.31 -4.09
CA LYS A 77 -22.61 -21.96 -3.71
C LYS A 77 -21.48 -20.96 -3.86
N LYS A 78 -21.80 -19.81 -4.44
CA LYS A 78 -20.87 -18.70 -4.66
C LYS A 78 -21.02 -17.66 -3.55
N TYR A 79 -19.96 -16.90 -3.29
CA TYR A 79 -20.05 -15.72 -2.44
C TYR A 79 -21.06 -14.73 -3.01
N VAL A 80 -21.91 -14.18 -2.14
CA VAL A 80 -22.98 -13.25 -2.52
C VAL A 80 -22.42 -11.83 -2.65
N ASN A 81 -21.55 -11.41 -1.74
CA ASN A 81 -20.89 -10.09 -1.73
C ASN A 81 -21.90 -8.94 -1.92
N ALA A 82 -21.86 -8.28 -3.08
CA ALA A 82 -22.73 -7.15 -3.44
C ALA A 82 -24.16 -7.55 -3.84
N GLY A 83 -24.51 -8.84 -3.81
CA GLY A 83 -25.86 -9.36 -4.05
C GLY A 83 -25.88 -10.56 -5.02
N PRO A 84 -26.98 -11.36 -5.05
CA PRO A 84 -27.02 -12.61 -5.81
C PRO A 84 -26.75 -12.46 -7.32
N ILE A 85 -27.13 -11.33 -7.92
CA ILE A 85 -26.88 -11.05 -9.35
C ILE A 85 -25.40 -10.82 -9.67
N PHE A 86 -24.59 -10.52 -8.66
CA PHE A 86 -23.15 -10.27 -8.79
C PHE A 86 -22.31 -11.47 -8.31
N ALA A 87 -22.94 -12.55 -7.84
CA ALA A 87 -22.26 -13.73 -7.32
C ALA A 87 -21.58 -14.53 -8.44
N ASP A 88 -20.24 -14.49 -8.47
CA ASP A 88 -19.45 -15.12 -9.54
C ASP A 88 -18.24 -15.94 -9.06
N ARG A 89 -18.00 -16.02 -7.75
CA ARG A 89 -16.82 -16.68 -7.16
C ARG A 89 -17.18 -17.76 -6.14
N TYR A 90 -16.57 -18.94 -6.28
CA TYR A 90 -16.60 -20.02 -5.27
C TYR A 90 -15.48 -19.83 -4.23
N PRO A 91 -15.58 -20.45 -3.04
CA PRO A 91 -14.50 -20.48 -2.04
C PRO A 91 -13.14 -20.96 -2.59
N MET A 92 -13.17 -21.86 -3.57
CA MET A 92 -12.00 -22.42 -4.24
C MET A 92 -12.35 -22.77 -5.69
N ALA A 93 -11.40 -22.68 -6.61
CA ALA A 93 -11.62 -22.93 -8.03
C ALA A 93 -12.05 -24.40 -8.29
N ARG A 94 -13.04 -24.59 -9.17
CA ARG A 94 -13.61 -25.90 -9.53
C ARG A 94 -13.39 -26.27 -10.98
N ASP A 95 -13.88 -25.44 -11.89
CA ASP A 95 -13.87 -25.73 -13.33
C ASP A 95 -12.74 -25.04 -14.08
N LYS A 96 -12.42 -23.82 -13.64
CA LYS A 96 -11.40 -22.99 -14.25
C LYS A 96 -10.80 -22.02 -13.24
N VAL A 97 -9.54 -21.69 -13.48
CA VAL A 97 -8.82 -20.58 -12.85
C VAL A 97 -8.85 -19.39 -13.80
N ARG A 98 -9.00 -18.19 -13.26
CA ARG A 98 -9.20 -16.91 -13.95
C ARG A 98 -8.13 -15.87 -13.63
N PHE A 99 -7.22 -16.14 -12.70
CA PHE A 99 -6.02 -15.34 -12.49
C PHE A 99 -4.88 -16.15 -11.85
N THR A 100 -3.64 -15.66 -11.99
CA THR A 100 -2.47 -16.26 -11.34
C THR A 100 -2.51 -15.96 -9.85
N GLY A 101 -2.49 -16.99 -9.01
CA GLY A 101 -2.65 -16.85 -7.55
C GLY A 101 -3.99 -17.36 -7.01
N GLU A 102 -4.95 -17.73 -7.87
CA GLU A 102 -6.26 -18.26 -7.45
C GLU A 102 -6.15 -19.57 -6.67
N GLU A 103 -6.98 -19.73 -5.63
CA GLU A 103 -6.99 -20.91 -4.76
C GLU A 103 -7.52 -22.16 -5.50
N VAL A 104 -6.75 -23.27 -5.49
CA VAL A 104 -7.07 -24.49 -6.24
C VAL A 104 -7.20 -25.73 -5.34
N ALA A 105 -6.33 -25.84 -4.35
CA ALA A 105 -6.35 -26.90 -3.34
C ALA A 105 -5.77 -26.37 -2.03
N ALA A 106 -6.02 -27.05 -0.92
CA ALA A 106 -5.42 -26.71 0.37
C ALA A 106 -5.19 -27.94 1.24
N VAL A 107 -4.30 -27.82 2.21
CA VAL A 107 -3.94 -28.89 3.17
C VAL A 107 -3.94 -28.36 4.58
N ALA A 108 -4.15 -29.23 5.56
CA ALA A 108 -3.92 -28.98 6.99
C ALA A 108 -2.95 -30.04 7.55
N ALA A 109 -1.85 -29.58 8.15
CA ALA A 109 -0.79 -30.44 8.66
C ALA A 109 -0.35 -30.05 10.08
N THR A 110 0.43 -30.91 10.72
CA THR A 110 0.93 -30.72 12.11
C THR A 110 1.95 -29.59 12.25
N SER A 111 2.55 -29.14 11.14
CA SER A 111 3.48 -28.00 11.10
C SER A 111 3.37 -27.25 9.77
N ILE A 112 3.79 -25.98 9.76
CA ILE A 112 3.84 -25.18 8.52
C ILE A 112 4.78 -25.78 7.46
N ALA A 113 5.90 -26.38 7.90
CA ALA A 113 6.85 -27.03 7.00
C ALA A 113 6.24 -28.27 6.32
N ALA A 114 5.50 -29.09 7.08
CA ALA A 114 4.76 -30.22 6.54
C ALA A 114 3.65 -29.76 5.58
N ALA A 115 2.91 -28.71 5.92
CA ALA A 115 1.88 -28.15 5.04
C ALA A 115 2.47 -27.68 3.71
N GLN A 116 3.61 -26.97 3.74
CA GLN A 116 4.32 -26.53 2.53
C GLN A 116 4.84 -27.69 1.69
N ALA A 117 5.42 -28.72 2.32
CA ALA A 117 5.86 -29.92 1.63
C ALA A 117 4.70 -30.66 0.96
N ALA A 118 3.54 -30.73 1.62
CA ALA A 118 2.35 -31.38 1.11
C ALA A 118 1.75 -30.68 -0.12
N LEU A 119 1.83 -29.34 -0.21
CA LEU A 119 1.41 -28.63 -1.42
C LEU A 119 2.17 -29.08 -2.68
N ALA A 120 3.45 -29.45 -2.54
CA ALA A 120 4.27 -29.92 -3.65
C ALA A 120 3.92 -31.36 -4.10
N ALA A 121 3.16 -32.10 -3.28
CA ALA A 121 2.69 -33.45 -3.59
C ALA A 121 1.30 -33.47 -4.25
N ILE A 122 0.63 -32.32 -4.40
CA ILE A 122 -0.67 -32.22 -5.06
C ILE A 122 -0.47 -32.13 -6.58
N ASP A 123 -1.15 -32.99 -7.33
CA ASP A 123 -1.11 -33.01 -8.78
C ASP A 123 -2.34 -32.29 -9.37
N VAL A 124 -2.11 -31.24 -10.16
CA VAL A 124 -3.17 -30.51 -10.86
C VAL A 124 -2.91 -30.49 -12.36
N THR A 125 -3.91 -30.92 -13.13
CA THR A 125 -3.84 -30.86 -14.60
C THR A 125 -4.63 -29.68 -15.12
N TYR A 126 -3.96 -28.80 -15.87
CA TYR A 126 -4.55 -27.61 -16.48
C TYR A 126 -4.57 -27.69 -18.00
N GLU A 127 -5.57 -27.06 -18.60
CA GLU A 127 -5.56 -26.66 -20.01
C GLU A 127 -5.56 -25.14 -20.10
N ALA A 128 -4.43 -24.56 -20.52
CA ALA A 128 -4.26 -23.12 -20.59
C ALA A 128 -5.19 -22.46 -21.62
N LEU A 129 -5.78 -21.33 -21.26
CA LEU A 129 -6.65 -20.52 -22.11
C LEU A 129 -6.00 -19.16 -22.41
N PRO A 130 -6.38 -18.48 -23.51
CA PRO A 130 -6.01 -17.09 -23.73
C PRO A 130 -6.54 -16.18 -22.61
N ALA A 131 -5.79 -15.14 -22.26
CA ALA A 131 -6.10 -14.22 -21.16
C ALA A 131 -6.08 -12.75 -21.62
N ALA A 132 -6.83 -11.89 -20.94
CA ALA A 132 -6.85 -10.43 -21.14
C ALA A 132 -6.43 -9.72 -19.84
N PHE A 133 -5.55 -8.72 -19.91
CA PHE A 133 -4.87 -8.16 -18.73
C PHE A 133 -5.18 -6.69 -18.43
N ASP A 134 -5.98 -6.06 -19.26
CA ASP A 134 -6.45 -4.68 -19.11
C ASP A 134 -7.88 -4.54 -19.66
N ALA A 135 -8.55 -3.46 -19.26
CA ALA A 135 -9.95 -3.25 -19.60
C ALA A 135 -10.18 -3.10 -21.12
N GLU A 136 -9.26 -2.47 -21.86
CA GLU A 136 -9.42 -2.25 -23.30
C GLU A 136 -9.32 -3.57 -24.06
N THR A 137 -8.31 -4.39 -23.76
CA THR A 137 -8.14 -5.72 -24.38
C THR A 137 -9.25 -6.69 -23.98
N ALA A 138 -9.79 -6.59 -22.77
CA ALA A 138 -10.90 -7.42 -22.32
C ALA A 138 -12.24 -7.07 -23.00
N MET A 139 -12.46 -5.81 -23.39
CA MET A 139 -13.67 -5.38 -24.11
C MET A 139 -13.56 -5.51 -25.64
N ALA A 140 -12.38 -5.80 -26.18
CA ALA A 140 -12.16 -5.86 -27.62
C ALA A 140 -12.95 -7.00 -28.31
N PRO A 141 -13.34 -6.84 -29.59
CA PRO A 141 -13.94 -7.92 -30.36
C PRO A 141 -13.03 -9.16 -30.40
N GLY A 142 -13.58 -10.32 -30.06
CA GLY A 142 -12.81 -11.58 -30.02
C GLY A 142 -11.98 -11.81 -28.76
N ALA A 143 -12.07 -10.93 -27.75
CA ALA A 143 -11.44 -11.13 -26.45
C ALA A 143 -11.84 -12.49 -25.80
N PRO A 144 -10.94 -13.11 -25.01
CA PRO A 144 -11.26 -14.34 -24.29
C PRO A 144 -12.40 -14.11 -23.30
N VAL A 145 -13.27 -15.11 -23.16
CA VAL A 145 -14.44 -15.06 -22.27
C VAL A 145 -14.02 -15.48 -20.85
N ILE A 146 -13.98 -14.53 -19.92
CA ILE A 146 -13.61 -14.78 -18.51
C ILE A 146 -14.81 -15.31 -17.72
N HIS A 147 -15.99 -14.73 -17.94
CA HIS A 147 -17.27 -15.20 -17.43
C HIS A 147 -18.28 -15.27 -18.55
N ASP A 148 -19.13 -16.29 -18.52
CA ASP A 148 -20.25 -16.42 -19.44
C ASP A 148 -21.49 -15.80 -18.79
N LYS A 149 -21.84 -14.58 -19.21
CA LYS A 149 -23.01 -13.83 -18.74
C LYS A 149 -23.82 -13.42 -19.98
N PRO A 150 -24.91 -14.13 -20.33
CA PRO A 150 -25.60 -13.94 -21.62
C PRO A 150 -26.27 -12.57 -21.76
N ASP A 151 -26.64 -11.93 -20.65
CA ASP A 151 -27.38 -10.65 -20.63
C ASP A 151 -26.48 -9.40 -20.66
N LEU A 152 -25.15 -9.57 -20.66
CA LEU A 152 -24.20 -8.46 -20.65
C LEU A 152 -23.19 -8.59 -21.80
N PRO A 153 -22.62 -7.47 -22.29
CA PRO A 153 -21.48 -7.52 -23.19
C PRO A 153 -20.34 -8.33 -22.58
N ARG A 154 -19.54 -8.96 -23.43
CA ARG A 154 -18.43 -9.81 -23.00
C ARG A 154 -17.53 -9.09 -22.00
N ASN A 155 -17.17 -9.81 -20.93
CA ASN A 155 -16.30 -9.36 -19.84
C ASN A 155 -16.78 -8.10 -19.09
N ILE A 156 -17.98 -7.57 -19.33
CA ILE A 156 -18.55 -6.50 -18.50
C ILE A 156 -19.30 -7.13 -17.33
N ALA A 157 -18.84 -6.86 -16.10
CA ALA A 157 -19.48 -7.33 -14.88
C ALA A 157 -20.74 -6.52 -14.56
N GLN A 158 -20.69 -5.22 -14.86
CA GLN A 158 -21.78 -4.26 -14.68
C GLN A 158 -21.53 -3.03 -15.56
N GLN A 159 -22.60 -2.43 -16.09
CA GLN A 159 -22.59 -1.08 -16.63
C GLN A 159 -23.57 -0.19 -15.85
N SER A 160 -23.15 1.02 -15.49
CA SER A 160 -23.96 2.03 -14.79
C SER A 160 -24.00 3.30 -15.62
N VAL A 161 -25.13 3.58 -16.25
CA VAL A 161 -25.38 4.82 -17.01
C VAL A 161 -26.34 5.71 -16.24
N ALA A 162 -26.04 7.00 -16.15
CA ALA A 162 -26.90 7.99 -15.52
C ALA A 162 -26.82 9.35 -16.25
N ASP A 163 -27.95 10.06 -16.29
CA ASP A 163 -28.05 11.46 -16.69
C ASP A 163 -29.00 12.17 -15.71
N PHE A 164 -28.49 13.22 -15.10
CA PHE A 164 -29.16 14.06 -14.12
C PHE A 164 -29.20 15.49 -14.63
N GLY A 165 -30.39 15.99 -14.99
CA GLY A 165 -30.57 17.37 -15.42
C GLY A 165 -30.30 17.65 -16.91
N GLY A 166 -29.98 16.65 -17.72
CA GLY A 166 -29.87 16.77 -19.18
C GLY A 166 -28.48 17.22 -19.62
N ILE A 167 -27.53 16.28 -19.64
CA ILE A 167 -26.12 16.57 -19.86
C ILE A 167 -25.83 17.17 -21.25
N GLU A 168 -26.51 16.71 -22.30
CA GLU A 168 -26.31 17.21 -23.67
C GLU A 168 -26.63 18.70 -23.78
N ALA A 169 -27.77 19.13 -23.23
CA ALA A 169 -28.18 20.54 -23.23
C ALA A 169 -27.22 21.44 -22.44
N ALA A 170 -26.51 20.91 -21.44
CA ALA A 170 -25.49 21.66 -20.71
C ALA A 170 -24.25 21.92 -21.58
N PHE A 171 -23.82 20.94 -22.39
CA PHE A 171 -22.69 21.12 -23.31
C PHE A 171 -23.02 22.04 -24.49
N GLU A 172 -24.26 22.03 -24.99
CA GLU A 172 -24.69 22.94 -26.05
C GLU A 172 -24.64 24.43 -25.64
N LYS A 173 -24.86 24.71 -24.34
CA LYS A 173 -24.86 26.07 -23.77
C LYS A 173 -23.49 26.52 -23.26
N ALA A 174 -22.47 25.65 -23.32
CA ALA A 174 -21.17 25.92 -22.73
C ALA A 174 -20.37 26.93 -23.55
N ASP A 175 -19.84 27.96 -22.90
CA ASP A 175 -18.86 28.87 -23.50
C ASP A 175 -17.48 28.20 -23.58
N HIS A 176 -17.19 27.31 -22.62
CA HIS A 176 -15.94 26.56 -22.53
C HIS A 176 -16.20 25.09 -22.20
N VAL A 177 -15.46 24.20 -22.87
CA VAL A 177 -15.49 22.76 -22.61
C VAL A 177 -14.08 22.29 -22.29
N PHE A 178 -13.95 21.61 -21.15
CA PHE A 178 -12.70 21.00 -20.70
C PHE A 178 -12.84 19.48 -20.78
N GLU A 179 -11.92 18.81 -21.46
CA GLU A 179 -11.91 17.36 -21.64
C GLU A 179 -10.50 16.82 -21.37
N ALA A 180 -10.40 15.80 -20.52
CA ALA A 180 -9.15 15.12 -20.24
C ALA A 180 -9.40 13.66 -19.88
N THR A 181 -8.41 12.81 -20.18
CA THR A 181 -8.38 11.42 -19.74
C THR A 181 -7.31 11.24 -18.67
N PHE A 182 -7.67 10.57 -17.59
CA PHE A 182 -6.87 10.33 -16.40
C PHE A 182 -6.72 8.84 -16.14
N GLU A 183 -5.54 8.42 -15.68
CA GLU A 183 -5.23 7.02 -15.40
C GLU A 183 -4.63 6.86 -13.99
N HIS A 184 -5.01 5.79 -13.29
CA HIS A 184 -4.41 5.43 -12.00
C HIS A 184 -4.28 3.90 -11.91
N GLY A 185 -3.09 3.45 -11.49
CA GLY A 185 -2.78 2.03 -11.30
C GLY A 185 -3.48 1.40 -10.09
N ILE A 186 -3.10 0.17 -9.75
CA ILE A 186 -3.59 -0.52 -8.55
C ILE A 186 -2.74 -0.11 -7.34
N VAL A 187 -3.40 0.22 -6.22
CA VAL A 187 -2.77 0.46 -4.92
C VAL A 187 -3.32 -0.56 -3.94
N ALA A 188 -2.47 -1.08 -3.06
CA ALA A 188 -2.85 -2.09 -2.06
C ALA A 188 -3.01 -1.43 -0.68
N PRO A 189 -3.97 -1.89 0.15
CA PRO A 189 -4.15 -1.39 1.53
C PRO A 189 -2.92 -1.52 2.43
N ILE A 190 -2.05 -2.50 2.15
CA ILE A 190 -0.80 -2.81 2.89
C ILE A 190 -0.97 -2.85 4.42
N CYS A 191 -2.09 -3.37 4.93
CA CYS A 191 -2.26 -3.63 6.37
C CYS A 191 -1.05 -4.41 6.90
N LEU A 192 -0.39 -3.92 7.95
CA LEU A 192 0.84 -4.54 8.46
C LEU A 192 0.58 -5.98 8.92
N GLU A 193 -0.55 -6.22 9.58
CA GLU A 193 -1.11 -7.56 9.76
C GLU A 193 -1.75 -8.04 8.45
N THR A 194 -1.23 -9.13 7.89
CA THR A 194 -1.80 -9.81 6.72
C THR A 194 -3.14 -10.47 7.04
N ASN A 195 -3.90 -10.91 6.04
CA ASN A 195 -5.08 -11.72 6.26
C ASN A 195 -4.70 -13.07 6.88
N GLY A 196 -5.54 -13.53 7.80
CA GLY A 196 -5.38 -14.79 8.51
C GLY A 196 -6.68 -15.23 9.16
N VAL A 197 -6.72 -16.48 9.61
CA VAL A 197 -7.87 -17.05 10.30
C VAL A 197 -7.44 -18.25 11.13
N LEU A 198 -8.01 -18.39 12.32
CA LEU A 198 -8.14 -19.66 13.02
C LEU A 198 -9.61 -20.09 12.94
N ALA A 199 -9.88 -21.26 12.39
CA ALA A 199 -11.22 -21.85 12.33
C ALA A 199 -11.28 -23.11 13.19
N ALA A 200 -12.34 -23.28 13.98
CA ALA A 200 -12.57 -24.48 14.77
C ALA A 200 -14.03 -24.93 14.65
N PHE A 201 -14.24 -26.08 14.01
CA PHE A 201 -15.55 -26.70 13.89
C PHE A 201 -15.78 -27.73 15.01
N ASP A 202 -16.87 -27.58 15.76
CA ASP A 202 -17.34 -28.55 16.74
C ASP A 202 -18.38 -29.46 16.10
N SER A 203 -17.96 -30.65 15.69
CA SER A 203 -18.85 -31.65 15.09
C SER A 203 -19.96 -32.16 16.01
N ALA A 204 -19.80 -32.07 17.34
CA ALA A 204 -20.81 -32.52 18.29
C ALA A 204 -21.96 -31.51 18.42
N ARG A 205 -21.66 -30.22 18.26
CA ARG A 205 -22.64 -29.12 18.28
C ARG A 205 -23.12 -28.69 16.90
N GLY A 206 -22.36 -29.00 15.86
CA GLY A 206 -22.60 -28.51 14.51
C GLY A 206 -22.20 -27.03 14.31
N SER A 207 -21.39 -26.47 15.22
CA SER A 207 -21.06 -25.03 15.21
C SER A 207 -19.61 -24.74 14.83
N LEU A 208 -19.40 -23.58 14.20
CA LEU A 208 -18.12 -23.11 13.67
C LEU A 208 -17.68 -21.83 14.38
N GLN A 209 -16.47 -21.85 14.92
CA GLN A 209 -15.83 -20.70 15.56
C GLN A 209 -14.74 -20.12 14.64
N LEU A 210 -14.74 -18.81 14.44
CA LEU A 210 -13.81 -18.10 13.56
C LEU A 210 -13.14 -16.94 14.30
N TRP A 211 -11.81 -16.98 14.40
CA TRP A 211 -11.00 -15.83 14.81
C TRP A 211 -10.29 -15.30 13.56
N ALA A 212 -10.83 -14.21 13.00
CA ALA A 212 -10.31 -13.60 11.79
C ALA A 212 -10.28 -12.06 11.95
N PRO A 213 -9.23 -11.37 11.49
CA PRO A 213 -9.14 -9.93 11.60
C PRO A 213 -9.99 -9.28 10.51
N THR A 214 -11.31 -9.21 10.72
CA THR A 214 -12.29 -8.69 9.75
C THR A 214 -12.89 -7.36 10.20
N GLN A 215 -13.13 -6.46 9.24
CA GLN A 215 -13.87 -5.23 9.51
C GLN A 215 -15.38 -5.47 9.60
N ALA A 216 -15.88 -6.61 9.12
CA ALA A 216 -17.31 -6.84 9.01
C ALA A 216 -17.71 -8.28 9.39
N PRO A 217 -17.72 -8.59 10.70
CA PRO A 217 -17.98 -9.94 11.21
C PRO A 217 -19.38 -10.43 10.83
N PHE A 218 -20.38 -9.54 10.73
CA PHE A 218 -21.69 -9.89 10.20
C PHE A 218 -21.63 -10.46 8.78
N PHE A 219 -20.89 -9.82 7.86
CA PHE A 219 -20.77 -10.31 6.48
C PHE A 219 -19.94 -11.59 6.42
N VAL A 220 -18.87 -11.70 7.22
CA VAL A 220 -18.10 -12.95 7.31
C VAL A 220 -19.00 -14.10 7.75
N ARG A 221 -19.71 -13.96 8.86
CA ARG A 221 -20.65 -14.97 9.36
C ARG A 221 -21.68 -15.36 8.29
N LYS A 222 -22.32 -14.37 7.67
CA LYS A 222 -23.35 -14.58 6.64
C LYS A 222 -22.80 -15.32 5.41
N GLU A 223 -21.66 -14.89 4.88
CA GLU A 223 -21.05 -15.50 3.69
C GLU A 223 -20.56 -16.92 3.97
N ILE A 224 -19.89 -17.13 5.11
CA ILE A 224 -19.37 -18.45 5.49
C ILE A 224 -20.50 -19.45 5.74
N ALA A 225 -21.54 -19.06 6.48
CA ALA A 225 -22.74 -19.88 6.65
C ALA A 225 -23.36 -20.25 5.30
N HIS A 226 -23.47 -19.28 4.38
CA HIS A 226 -24.01 -19.52 3.04
C HIS A 226 -23.17 -20.53 2.24
N VAL A 227 -21.87 -20.30 2.08
CA VAL A 227 -21.01 -21.11 1.19
C VAL A 227 -20.67 -22.48 1.77
N LEU A 228 -20.78 -22.68 3.09
CA LEU A 228 -20.61 -23.97 3.76
C LEU A 228 -21.92 -24.71 4.02
N ASP A 229 -23.08 -24.10 3.68
CA ASP A 229 -24.41 -24.64 3.95
C ASP A 229 -24.67 -24.95 5.43
N LEU A 230 -24.23 -24.03 6.30
CA LEU A 230 -24.47 -24.06 7.74
C LEU A 230 -25.59 -23.07 8.12
N PRO A 231 -26.35 -23.34 9.19
CA PRO A 231 -27.20 -22.32 9.81
C PRO A 231 -26.38 -21.11 10.25
N ILE A 232 -26.92 -19.90 10.08
CA ILE A 232 -26.16 -18.67 10.35
C ILE A 232 -25.87 -18.48 11.84
N GLU A 233 -26.79 -18.97 12.68
CA GLU A 233 -26.70 -19.00 14.13
C GLU A 233 -25.59 -19.91 14.66
N ASP A 234 -25.17 -20.91 13.87
CA ASP A 234 -24.12 -21.86 14.23
C ASP A 234 -22.72 -21.41 13.78
N VAL A 235 -22.60 -20.25 13.12
CA VAL A 235 -21.33 -19.67 12.70
C VAL A 235 -21.04 -18.46 13.55
N HIS A 236 -19.93 -18.47 14.28
CA HIS A 236 -19.56 -17.41 15.21
C HIS A 236 -18.21 -16.82 14.86
N VAL A 237 -18.18 -15.50 14.65
CA VAL A 237 -16.93 -14.73 14.57
C VAL A 237 -16.62 -14.20 15.97
N ARG A 238 -15.38 -14.41 16.43
CA ARG A 238 -14.90 -14.07 17.77
C ARG A 238 -14.05 -12.82 17.78
N ALA A 239 -14.05 -12.13 18.92
CA ALA A 239 -13.26 -10.92 19.12
C ALA A 239 -11.74 -11.22 19.06
N VAL A 240 -11.02 -10.40 18.30
CA VAL A 240 -9.55 -10.35 18.17
C VAL A 240 -9.13 -8.91 17.90
N VAL A 241 -7.88 -8.54 18.19
CA VAL A 241 -7.37 -7.25 17.73
C VAL A 241 -7.06 -7.32 16.22
N ILE A 242 -7.29 -6.21 15.49
CA ILE A 242 -7.07 -6.12 14.05
C ILE A 242 -5.93 -5.13 13.76
N GLY A 243 -4.92 -5.58 13.01
CA GLY A 243 -3.77 -4.76 12.60
C GLY A 243 -4.00 -3.98 11.31
N GLY A 244 -5.04 -3.16 11.28
CA GLY A 244 -5.45 -2.35 10.12
C GLY A 244 -6.32 -3.10 9.12
N GLY A 245 -7.23 -2.35 8.46
CA GLY A 245 -8.19 -2.89 7.48
C GLY A 245 -8.28 -2.10 6.18
N PHE A 246 -8.53 -0.78 6.28
CA PHE A 246 -8.58 0.17 5.16
C PHE A 246 -9.49 -0.25 3.98
N GLY A 247 -10.49 -1.11 4.22
CA GLY A 247 -11.40 -1.67 3.22
C GLY A 247 -11.01 -3.08 2.76
N GLY A 248 -9.73 -3.44 2.77
CA GLY A 248 -9.25 -4.75 2.29
C GLY A 248 -9.75 -5.95 3.12
N LYS A 249 -10.21 -5.70 4.35
CA LYS A 249 -10.76 -6.70 5.29
C LYS A 249 -12.28 -6.58 5.52
N SER A 250 -12.98 -5.85 4.65
CA SER A 250 -14.43 -5.57 4.77
C SER A 250 -15.37 -6.64 4.23
N GLN A 251 -14.84 -7.67 3.60
CA GLN A 251 -15.58 -8.84 3.10
C GLN A 251 -14.89 -10.12 3.58
N SER A 252 -15.53 -11.27 3.43
CA SER A 252 -14.92 -12.56 3.76
C SER A 252 -13.81 -12.91 2.76
N PRO A 253 -12.53 -12.92 3.14
CA PRO A 253 -11.49 -13.42 2.26
C PRO A 253 -11.58 -14.94 2.15
N GLU A 254 -11.17 -15.47 1.00
CA GLU A 254 -11.25 -16.89 0.66
C GLU A 254 -10.59 -17.83 1.70
N PRO A 255 -9.44 -17.48 2.33
CA PRO A 255 -8.83 -18.29 3.38
C PRO A 255 -9.75 -18.65 4.55
N ILE A 256 -10.77 -17.85 4.87
CA ILE A 256 -11.72 -18.15 5.97
C ILE A 256 -12.52 -19.41 5.66
N ALA A 257 -13.14 -19.50 4.48
CA ALA A 257 -13.91 -20.67 4.08
C ALA A 257 -13.02 -21.91 3.93
N ILE A 258 -11.78 -21.72 3.46
CA ILE A 258 -10.79 -22.79 3.31
C ILE A 258 -10.37 -23.36 4.66
N ALA A 259 -10.05 -22.51 5.64
CA ALA A 259 -9.71 -22.95 6.99
C ALA A 259 -10.89 -23.66 7.67
N ALA A 260 -12.10 -23.13 7.51
CA ALA A 260 -13.31 -23.75 8.04
C ALA A 260 -13.55 -25.14 7.45
N MET A 261 -13.48 -25.30 6.12
CA MET A 261 -13.64 -26.59 5.46
C MET A 261 -12.55 -27.60 5.86
N LEU A 262 -11.29 -27.15 5.96
CA LEU A 262 -10.21 -27.98 6.48
C LEU A 262 -10.47 -28.41 7.93
N SER A 263 -10.99 -27.51 8.78
CA SER A 263 -11.32 -27.82 10.17
C SER A 263 -12.44 -28.85 10.27
N MET A 264 -13.50 -28.70 9.46
CA MET A 264 -14.61 -29.66 9.35
C MET A 264 -14.11 -31.05 8.94
N LYS A 265 -13.21 -31.13 7.94
CA LYS A 265 -12.64 -32.41 7.49
C LYS A 265 -11.66 -33.02 8.50
N ALA A 266 -10.84 -32.21 9.13
CA ALA A 266 -9.81 -32.69 10.06
C ALA A 266 -10.36 -33.03 11.45
N GLY A 267 -11.53 -32.49 11.82
CA GLY A 267 -12.07 -32.55 13.18
C GLY A 267 -11.20 -31.81 14.21
N LYS A 268 -10.42 -30.82 13.76
CA LYS A 268 -9.44 -30.08 14.57
C LYS A 268 -9.42 -28.60 14.18
N PRO A 269 -9.01 -27.67 15.06
CA PRO A 269 -8.79 -26.28 14.69
C PRO A 269 -7.73 -26.15 13.59
N VAL A 270 -7.94 -25.27 12.62
CA VAL A 270 -7.00 -25.03 11.51
C VAL A 270 -6.71 -23.53 11.41
N LYS A 271 -5.41 -23.19 11.44
CA LYS A 271 -4.93 -21.81 11.26
C LYS A 271 -4.31 -21.63 9.88
N ILE A 272 -4.77 -20.64 9.13
CA ILE A 272 -4.17 -20.19 7.87
C ILE A 272 -3.73 -18.74 8.04
N LEU A 273 -2.46 -18.45 7.80
CA LEU A 273 -1.89 -17.10 7.79
C LEU A 273 -1.25 -16.84 6.44
N LEU A 274 -1.67 -15.78 5.75
CA LEU A 274 -1.02 -15.38 4.50
C LEU A 274 0.29 -14.68 4.79
N ASN A 275 1.33 -14.96 4.01
CA ASN A 275 2.50 -14.09 3.96
C ASN A 275 2.24 -12.85 3.07
N ARG A 276 3.15 -11.88 3.08
CA ARG A 276 2.96 -10.62 2.32
C ARG A 276 2.86 -10.84 0.81
N GLN A 277 3.59 -11.79 0.24
CA GLN A 277 3.53 -12.07 -1.19
C GLN A 277 2.17 -12.69 -1.57
N GLU A 278 1.66 -13.60 -0.74
CA GLU A 278 0.31 -14.17 -0.91
C GLU A 278 -0.76 -13.09 -0.80
N GLU A 279 -0.63 -12.16 0.15
CA GLU A 279 -1.53 -11.01 0.29
C GLU A 279 -1.60 -10.17 -0.99
N PHE A 280 -0.46 -9.90 -1.64
CA PHE A 280 -0.44 -9.19 -2.93
C PHE A 280 -1.00 -10.02 -4.10
N LEU A 281 -0.88 -11.35 -4.03
CA LEU A 281 -1.32 -12.26 -5.08
C LEU A 281 -2.82 -12.52 -5.07
N SER A 282 -3.45 -12.58 -3.89
CA SER A 282 -4.86 -12.98 -3.74
C SER A 282 -5.71 -12.03 -2.90
N GLY A 283 -5.09 -11.15 -2.11
CA GLY A 283 -5.78 -10.16 -1.29
C GLY A 283 -6.48 -9.10 -2.14
N LYS A 284 -7.41 -8.37 -1.52
CA LYS A 284 -8.19 -7.34 -2.22
C LYS A 284 -7.44 -6.02 -2.20
N SER A 285 -7.19 -5.46 -3.38
CA SER A 285 -6.59 -4.14 -3.57
C SER A 285 -7.62 -3.13 -4.08
N ASP A 286 -7.20 -1.88 -4.30
CA ASP A 286 -7.93 -0.97 -5.18
C ASP A 286 -7.91 -1.48 -6.63
N HIS A 287 -8.59 -0.79 -7.53
CA HIS A 287 -8.71 -1.09 -8.95
C HIS A 287 -7.74 -0.23 -9.77
N ALA A 288 -7.33 -0.72 -10.94
CA ALA A 288 -6.85 0.15 -12.00
C ALA A 288 -8.04 0.81 -12.70
N LYS A 289 -7.88 2.06 -13.11
CA LYS A 289 -8.97 2.81 -13.76
C LYS A 289 -8.47 3.79 -14.79
N LYS A 290 -9.36 4.05 -15.74
CA LYS A 290 -9.29 5.14 -16.71
C LYS A 290 -10.55 5.98 -16.58
N MET A 291 -10.40 7.29 -16.52
CA MET A 291 -11.48 8.26 -16.32
C MET A 291 -11.37 9.32 -17.42
N ARG A 292 -12.37 9.43 -18.27
CA ARG A 292 -12.49 10.58 -19.18
C ARG A 292 -13.52 11.53 -18.62
N VAL A 293 -13.07 12.70 -18.18
CA VAL A 293 -13.89 13.71 -17.51
C VAL A 293 -14.08 14.90 -18.43
N LYS A 294 -15.33 15.34 -18.58
CA LYS A 294 -15.73 16.52 -19.34
C LYS A 294 -16.49 17.50 -18.47
N SER A 295 -16.14 18.79 -18.53
CA SER A 295 -16.86 19.86 -17.84
C SER A 295 -17.30 20.93 -18.83
N ALA A 296 -18.61 21.25 -18.82
CA ALA A 296 -19.25 22.35 -19.53
C ALA A 296 -19.31 23.57 -18.60
N VAL A 297 -18.73 24.69 -19.02
CA VAL A 297 -18.55 25.88 -18.18
C VAL A 297 -19.01 27.12 -18.93
N ALA A 298 -19.77 27.98 -18.24
CA ALA A 298 -20.20 29.28 -18.76
C ALA A 298 -19.08 30.32 -18.66
N ALA A 299 -19.22 31.45 -19.36
CA ALA A 299 -18.22 32.52 -19.39
C ALA A 299 -17.91 33.11 -17.99
N ASP A 300 -18.87 33.08 -17.07
CA ASP A 300 -18.70 33.55 -15.69
C ASP A 300 -18.02 32.52 -14.76
N GLY A 301 -17.76 31.31 -15.24
CA GLY A 301 -17.18 30.21 -14.47
C GLY A 301 -18.18 29.26 -13.81
N THR A 302 -19.48 29.46 -14.01
CA THR A 302 -20.52 28.51 -13.58
C THR A 302 -20.35 27.16 -14.29
N ILE A 303 -20.33 26.06 -13.54
CA ILE A 303 -20.25 24.71 -14.11
C ILE A 303 -21.67 24.25 -14.50
N LEU A 304 -21.96 24.34 -15.79
CA LEU A 304 -23.26 23.98 -16.35
C LEU A 304 -23.50 22.47 -16.32
N GLY A 305 -22.45 21.68 -16.58
CA GLY A 305 -22.56 20.23 -16.58
C GLY A 305 -21.23 19.49 -16.45
N ARG A 306 -21.28 18.26 -15.93
CA ARG A 306 -20.11 17.36 -15.89
C ARG A 306 -20.46 15.96 -16.35
N TYR A 307 -19.66 15.42 -17.26
CA TYR A 307 -19.81 14.05 -17.75
C TYR A 307 -18.56 13.23 -17.44
N THR A 308 -18.72 11.96 -17.07
CA THR A 308 -17.60 11.03 -16.87
C THR A 308 -17.85 9.69 -17.55
N ASP A 309 -16.91 9.27 -18.39
CA ASP A 309 -16.80 7.90 -18.91
C ASP A 309 -15.71 7.18 -18.09
N PHE A 310 -16.09 6.10 -17.42
CA PHE A 310 -15.30 5.46 -16.38
C PHE A 310 -15.12 3.98 -16.63
N TRP A 311 -13.87 3.55 -16.80
CA TRP A 311 -13.51 2.15 -16.95
C TRP A 311 -12.75 1.67 -15.72
N VAL A 312 -13.27 0.63 -15.10
CA VAL A 312 -12.64 -0.01 -13.93
C VAL A 312 -12.17 -1.39 -14.35
N ASP A 313 -10.87 -1.62 -14.20
CA ASP A 313 -10.32 -2.96 -14.26
C ASP A 313 -10.67 -3.70 -12.95
N ASN A 314 -11.67 -4.55 -13.05
CA ASN A 314 -12.28 -5.23 -11.91
C ASN A 314 -11.53 -6.53 -11.52
N GLY A 315 -10.53 -6.94 -12.31
CA GLY A 315 -9.91 -8.25 -12.18
C GLY A 315 -10.92 -9.39 -12.39
N ALA A 316 -10.58 -10.57 -11.90
CA ALA A 316 -11.26 -11.81 -12.29
C ALA A 316 -12.69 -11.97 -11.77
N TYR A 317 -13.12 -11.27 -10.71
CA TYR A 317 -14.40 -11.50 -10.03
C TYR A 317 -15.01 -10.18 -9.53
N THR A 318 -16.34 -10.11 -9.47
CA THR A 318 -17.10 -8.86 -9.28
C THR A 318 -16.90 -8.25 -7.89
N HIS A 319 -16.96 -9.09 -6.84
CA HIS A 319 -16.78 -8.66 -5.44
C HIS A 319 -17.58 -7.38 -5.11
N MET A 320 -16.93 -6.34 -4.56
CA MET A 320 -17.52 -5.05 -4.21
C MET A 320 -17.38 -3.98 -5.31
N GLY A 321 -17.04 -4.37 -6.54
CA GLY A 321 -16.98 -3.47 -7.69
C GLY A 321 -18.26 -2.62 -7.89
N PRO A 322 -19.49 -3.17 -7.69
CA PRO A 322 -20.71 -2.38 -7.85
C PRO A 322 -20.83 -1.21 -6.87
N ALA A 323 -20.42 -1.40 -5.62
CA ALA A 323 -20.35 -0.33 -4.64
C ALA A 323 -19.31 0.74 -5.03
N TYR A 324 -18.19 0.30 -5.61
CA TYR A 324 -17.12 1.18 -6.09
C TYR A 324 -17.59 2.11 -7.22
N ILE A 325 -18.27 1.58 -8.24
CA ILE A 325 -18.85 2.42 -9.30
C ILE A 325 -19.88 3.41 -8.74
N SER A 326 -20.72 2.97 -7.81
CA SER A 326 -21.72 3.84 -7.19
C SER A 326 -21.06 5.01 -6.44
N ALA A 327 -20.00 4.74 -5.67
CA ALA A 327 -19.26 5.76 -4.93
C ALA A 327 -18.63 6.80 -5.87
N VAL A 328 -17.99 6.36 -6.96
CA VAL A 328 -17.37 7.27 -7.95
C VAL A 328 -18.42 8.16 -8.62
N ARG A 329 -19.56 7.59 -9.06
CA ARG A 329 -20.66 8.36 -9.65
C ARG A 329 -21.10 9.51 -8.74
N GLN A 330 -21.24 9.24 -7.45
CA GLN A 330 -21.64 10.27 -6.48
C GLN A 330 -20.64 11.43 -6.42
N ARG A 331 -19.33 11.14 -6.38
CA ARG A 331 -18.31 12.20 -6.32
C ARG A 331 -18.27 13.03 -7.60
N THR A 332 -18.43 12.38 -8.75
CA THR A 332 -18.55 13.05 -10.05
C THR A 332 -19.63 14.12 -10.02
N CYS A 333 -20.80 13.76 -9.51
CA CYS A 333 -22.00 14.58 -9.62
C CYS A 333 -22.14 15.63 -8.51
N ASN A 334 -21.51 15.44 -7.34
CA ASN A 334 -21.88 16.20 -6.13
C ASN A 334 -20.73 17.01 -5.49
N LEU A 335 -19.48 16.92 -5.96
CA LEU A 335 -18.34 17.58 -5.30
C LEU A 335 -18.47 19.11 -5.18
N TYR A 336 -19.02 19.75 -6.21
CA TYR A 336 -19.27 21.19 -6.28
C TYR A 336 -20.68 21.41 -6.82
N ARG A 337 -21.14 22.67 -6.80
CA ARG A 337 -22.38 23.07 -7.47
C ARG A 337 -22.21 22.91 -8.99
N VAL A 338 -23.04 22.05 -9.57
CA VAL A 338 -23.08 21.74 -11.01
C VAL A 338 -24.54 21.69 -11.46
N GLY A 339 -24.85 22.22 -12.65
CA GLY A 339 -26.22 22.24 -13.18
C GLY A 339 -26.76 20.87 -13.61
N ALA A 340 -25.96 20.09 -14.34
CA ALA A 340 -26.30 18.75 -14.82
C ALA A 340 -25.12 17.77 -14.67
N ALA A 341 -25.38 16.48 -14.51
CA ALA A 341 -24.32 15.48 -14.42
C ALA A 341 -24.65 14.20 -15.18
N GLY A 342 -23.68 13.68 -15.93
CA GLY A 342 -23.79 12.40 -16.63
C GLY A 342 -22.64 11.44 -16.29
N PHE A 343 -22.93 10.15 -16.34
CA PHE A 343 -21.97 9.11 -15.96
C PHE A 343 -22.20 7.84 -16.80
N ASP A 344 -21.12 7.27 -17.34
CA ASP A 344 -21.11 5.93 -17.96
C ASP A 344 -19.95 5.13 -17.37
N GLY A 345 -20.24 4.28 -16.39
CA GLY A 345 -19.25 3.44 -15.71
C GLY A 345 -19.34 1.98 -16.13
N LYS A 346 -18.19 1.35 -16.39
CA LYS A 346 -18.07 -0.06 -16.78
C LYS A 346 -17.11 -0.80 -15.83
N LEU A 347 -17.60 -1.84 -15.16
CA LEU A 347 -16.76 -2.81 -14.45
C LEU A 347 -16.32 -3.87 -15.45
N VAL A 348 -15.03 -3.98 -15.73
CA VAL A 348 -14.49 -4.89 -16.74
C VAL A 348 -13.70 -6.00 -16.08
N HIS A 349 -14.09 -7.25 -16.32
CA HIS A 349 -13.35 -8.42 -15.89
C HIS A 349 -12.04 -8.54 -16.68
N THR A 350 -10.95 -8.80 -15.96
CA THR A 350 -9.63 -9.11 -16.52
C THR A 350 -9.01 -10.32 -15.79
N ASN A 351 -8.00 -10.94 -16.37
CA ASN A 351 -7.28 -12.07 -15.77
C ASN A 351 -6.21 -11.61 -14.76
N LYS A 352 -6.61 -10.73 -13.84
CA LYS A 352 -5.83 -10.26 -12.69
C LYS A 352 -6.57 -10.59 -11.40
N VAL A 353 -5.84 -10.52 -10.28
CA VAL A 353 -6.45 -10.55 -8.93
C VAL A 353 -7.59 -9.53 -8.86
N SER A 354 -8.70 -9.91 -8.24
CA SER A 354 -9.89 -9.06 -8.16
C SER A 354 -9.66 -7.87 -7.25
N GLY A 355 -10.13 -6.70 -7.66
CA GLY A 355 -10.16 -5.53 -6.79
C GLY A 355 -11.23 -5.66 -5.70
N GLY A 356 -11.20 -4.72 -4.76
CA GLY A 356 -12.15 -4.62 -3.67
C GLY A 356 -12.18 -3.22 -3.10
N SER A 357 -12.55 -3.12 -1.82
CA SER A 357 -12.64 -1.83 -1.15
C SER A 357 -11.26 -1.38 -0.68
N TYR A 358 -10.92 -0.13 -0.99
CA TYR A 358 -9.81 0.60 -0.40
C TYR A 358 -10.34 1.96 0.08
N ARG A 359 -9.68 2.57 1.08
CA ARG A 359 -10.12 3.80 1.76
C ARG A 359 -10.56 4.88 0.76
N GLY A 360 -11.80 5.36 0.87
CA GLY A 360 -12.38 6.35 -0.04
C GLY A 360 -13.03 5.77 -1.31
N MET A 361 -12.84 4.49 -1.62
CA MET A 361 -13.55 3.72 -2.65
C MET A 361 -13.64 4.41 -4.03
N GLY A 362 -12.49 4.81 -4.57
CA GLY A 362 -12.40 5.49 -5.88
C GLY A 362 -12.58 7.00 -5.82
N SER A 363 -13.04 7.55 -4.69
CA SER A 363 -13.17 9.00 -4.47
C SER A 363 -11.85 9.75 -4.68
N PRO A 364 -10.69 9.31 -4.15
CA PRO A 364 -9.44 10.06 -4.34
C PRO A 364 -9.08 10.31 -5.80
N GLN A 365 -9.33 9.32 -6.68
CA GLN A 365 -8.92 9.39 -8.08
C GLN A 365 -9.87 10.25 -8.93
N ILE A 366 -11.19 10.13 -8.72
CA ILE A 366 -12.13 10.98 -9.44
C ILE A 366 -12.09 12.43 -8.93
N ILE A 367 -11.87 12.64 -7.64
CA ILE A 367 -11.64 13.99 -7.07
C ILE A 367 -10.38 14.60 -7.67
N TRP A 368 -9.28 13.86 -7.80
CA TRP A 368 -8.08 14.35 -8.50
C TRP A 368 -8.35 14.79 -9.95
N ALA A 369 -9.11 14.01 -10.71
CA ALA A 369 -9.47 14.38 -12.08
C ALA A 369 -10.31 15.67 -12.11
N ILE A 370 -11.29 15.79 -11.21
CA ILE A 370 -12.15 16.99 -11.12
C ILE A 370 -11.34 18.21 -10.68
N GLU A 371 -10.60 18.11 -9.58
CA GLU A 371 -9.80 19.20 -9.00
C GLU A 371 -8.70 19.69 -9.93
N THR A 372 -8.14 18.80 -10.76
CA THR A 372 -7.21 19.19 -11.84
C THR A 372 -7.93 20.08 -12.86
N GLN A 373 -9.14 19.72 -13.28
CA GLN A 373 -9.95 20.55 -14.17
C GLN A 373 -10.40 21.86 -13.52
N ILE A 374 -10.70 21.88 -12.21
CA ILE A 374 -11.04 23.12 -11.50
C ILE A 374 -9.89 24.12 -11.58
N ASP A 375 -8.65 23.65 -11.41
CA ASP A 375 -7.44 24.46 -11.62
C ASP A 375 -7.32 24.98 -13.07
N GLU A 376 -7.54 24.10 -14.06
CA GLU A 376 -7.50 24.48 -15.48
C GLU A 376 -8.59 25.50 -15.86
N ILE A 377 -9.79 25.38 -15.27
CA ILE A 377 -10.90 26.32 -15.45
C ILE A 377 -10.55 27.68 -14.84
N ALA A 378 -10.06 27.71 -13.59
CA ALA A 378 -9.64 28.95 -12.95
C ALA A 378 -8.56 29.67 -13.77
N GLU A 379 -7.54 28.94 -14.24
CA GLU A 379 -6.47 29.48 -15.08
C GLU A 379 -7.00 30.03 -16.41
N LYS A 380 -7.90 29.29 -17.09
CA LYS A 380 -8.50 29.73 -18.35
C LYS A 380 -9.32 31.02 -18.21
N LEU A 381 -9.97 31.19 -17.07
CA LEU A 381 -10.82 32.34 -16.76
C LEU A 381 -10.05 33.49 -16.06
N GLY A 382 -8.76 33.28 -15.74
CA GLY A 382 -7.97 34.26 -14.99
C GLY A 382 -8.44 34.47 -13.55
N LYS A 383 -9.08 33.47 -12.93
CA LYS A 383 -9.53 33.49 -11.54
C LYS A 383 -8.46 32.94 -10.59
N ASP A 384 -8.44 33.45 -9.35
CA ASP A 384 -7.66 32.85 -8.27
C ASP A 384 -8.20 31.44 -7.96
N LYS A 385 -7.29 30.47 -7.81
CA LYS A 385 -7.62 29.05 -7.66
C LYS A 385 -8.36 28.74 -6.36
N LEU A 386 -8.10 29.48 -5.29
CA LEU A 386 -8.79 29.32 -4.02
C LEU A 386 -10.17 29.99 -4.09
N GLU A 387 -10.20 31.24 -4.54
CA GLU A 387 -11.45 32.01 -4.63
C GLU A 387 -12.47 31.35 -5.56
N TYR A 388 -12.02 30.79 -6.69
CA TYR A 388 -12.92 30.09 -7.61
C TYR A 388 -13.57 28.86 -6.95
N ARG A 389 -12.83 28.11 -6.12
CA ARG A 389 -13.38 26.97 -5.36
C ARG A 389 -14.42 27.41 -4.33
N ILE A 390 -14.17 28.52 -3.64
CA ILE A 390 -15.11 29.12 -2.69
C ILE A 390 -16.40 29.57 -3.40
N GLU A 391 -16.26 30.15 -4.60
CA GLU A 391 -17.39 30.57 -5.43
C GLU A 391 -18.28 29.39 -5.81
N ILE A 392 -17.73 28.26 -6.25
CA ILE A 392 -18.50 27.09 -6.71
C ILE A 392 -18.82 26.07 -5.60
N ALA A 393 -18.39 26.32 -4.37
CA ALA A 393 -18.62 25.43 -3.21
C ALA A 393 -20.11 25.18 -2.96
N ASN A 394 -20.43 23.95 -2.55
CA ASN A 394 -21.74 23.59 -2.03
C ASN A 394 -22.05 24.36 -0.74
N ARG A 395 -23.34 24.61 -0.48
CA ARG A 395 -23.85 25.38 0.66
C ARG A 395 -25.05 24.68 1.31
N PRO A 396 -25.36 24.99 2.58
CA PRO A 396 -26.61 24.57 3.21
C PRO A 396 -27.82 25.00 2.36
N GLY A 397 -28.76 24.08 2.14
CA GLY A 397 -29.96 24.27 1.32
C GLY A 397 -29.80 23.94 -0.17
N ASP A 398 -28.57 23.68 -0.65
CA ASP A 398 -28.37 23.26 -2.04
C ASP A 398 -28.97 21.87 -2.27
N THR A 399 -29.43 21.64 -3.51
CA THR A 399 -29.81 20.32 -4.01
C THR A 399 -28.90 19.97 -5.18
N THR A 400 -28.18 18.83 -5.10
CA THR A 400 -27.28 18.41 -6.17
C THR A 400 -28.07 17.83 -7.37
N PRO A 401 -27.45 17.66 -8.56
CA PRO A 401 -28.11 17.02 -9.70
C PRO A 401 -28.67 15.62 -9.38
N MET A 402 -28.03 14.88 -8.48
CA MET A 402 -28.50 13.57 -8.02
C MET A 402 -29.66 13.65 -7.02
N GLY A 403 -30.11 14.85 -6.63
CA GLY A 403 -31.17 15.04 -5.64
C GLY A 403 -30.71 14.96 -4.18
N TRP A 404 -29.41 15.14 -3.89
CA TRP A 404 -28.93 15.25 -2.50
C TRP A 404 -29.25 16.63 -1.96
N GLU A 405 -30.03 16.70 -0.90
CA GLU A 405 -30.25 17.95 -0.17
C GLU A 405 -29.19 18.12 0.90
N ILE A 406 -28.47 19.24 0.85
CA ILE A 406 -27.35 19.50 1.75
C ILE A 406 -27.86 20.27 2.97
N GLY A 407 -28.05 19.58 4.09
CA GLY A 407 -28.52 20.19 5.34
C GLY A 407 -27.46 21.05 6.04
N THR A 408 -26.27 20.49 6.26
CA THR A 408 -25.14 21.18 6.88
C THR A 408 -23.90 21.08 5.98
N CYS A 409 -23.19 22.19 5.80
CA CYS A 409 -21.99 22.27 4.98
C CYS A 409 -21.18 23.51 5.35
N ALA A 410 -19.87 23.35 5.54
CA ALA A 410 -18.93 24.46 5.70
C ALA A 410 -17.73 24.36 4.73
N LEU A 411 -17.98 23.94 3.48
CA LEU A 411 -16.90 23.74 2.49
C LEU A 411 -16.16 25.05 2.16
N ALA A 412 -16.88 26.15 2.00
CA ALA A 412 -16.30 27.46 1.69
C ALA A 412 -15.39 27.95 2.84
N GLU A 413 -15.83 27.73 4.07
CA GLU A 413 -15.10 28.07 5.30
C GLU A 413 -13.87 27.18 5.46
N CYS A 414 -13.97 25.88 5.16
CA CYS A 414 -12.83 24.97 5.15
C CYS A 414 -11.76 25.42 4.15
N LEU A 415 -12.18 25.83 2.94
CA LEU A 415 -11.28 26.35 1.91
C LEU A 415 -10.57 27.63 2.37
N ALA A 416 -11.34 28.60 2.89
CA ALA A 416 -10.79 29.87 3.37
C ALA A 416 -9.77 29.65 4.50
N GLU A 417 -10.08 28.79 5.48
CA GLU A 417 -9.17 28.49 6.59
C GLU A 417 -7.94 27.71 6.11
N ALA A 418 -8.08 26.76 5.18
CA ALA A 418 -6.94 26.07 4.59
C ALA A 418 -6.00 27.05 3.85
N GLY A 419 -6.56 28.00 3.09
CA GLY A 419 -5.83 29.06 2.40
C GLY A 419 -5.08 30.00 3.34
N LYS A 420 -5.69 30.35 4.48
CA LYS A 420 -5.07 31.15 5.54
C LYS A 420 -3.90 30.42 6.17
N ARG A 421 -4.10 29.16 6.61
CA ARG A 421 -3.08 28.35 7.31
C ARG A 421 -1.89 27.96 6.43
N ILE A 422 -2.09 27.77 5.12
CA ILE A 422 -0.97 27.53 4.18
C ILE A 422 -0.20 28.82 3.84
N GLY A 423 -0.77 30.00 4.12
CA GLY A 423 -0.21 31.31 3.80
C GLY A 423 -0.40 31.73 2.34
N TRP A 424 -1.53 31.37 1.72
CA TRP A 424 -1.76 31.59 0.28
C TRP A 424 -1.64 33.06 -0.14
N ALA A 425 -2.23 33.97 0.63
CA ALA A 425 -2.25 35.41 0.32
C ALA A 425 -0.84 36.01 0.20
N GLU A 426 0.12 35.51 0.99
CA GLU A 426 1.49 36.01 1.01
C GLU A 426 2.38 35.33 -0.04
N LYS A 427 2.11 34.04 -0.31
CA LYS A 427 2.98 33.20 -1.13
C LYS A 427 2.65 33.23 -2.62
N LYS A 428 1.37 33.35 -3.00
CA LYS A 428 0.90 33.08 -4.38
C LYS A 428 1.64 33.83 -5.49
N ASP A 429 2.09 35.06 -5.21
CA ASP A 429 2.79 35.93 -6.16
C ASP A 429 4.33 35.90 -6.01
N ASN A 430 4.87 35.19 -5.00
CA ASN A 430 6.29 35.19 -4.65
C ASN A 430 6.86 33.77 -4.42
N MET A 431 6.28 32.74 -5.04
CA MET A 431 6.77 31.37 -4.89
C MET A 431 8.12 31.15 -5.60
N PRO A 432 9.07 30.42 -4.98
CA PRO A 432 10.26 29.93 -5.67
C PRO A 432 9.87 29.07 -6.89
N ALA A 433 10.66 29.15 -7.97
CA ALA A 433 10.35 28.49 -9.23
C ALA A 433 10.22 26.96 -9.14
N ASN A 434 10.85 26.32 -8.14
CA ASN A 434 10.79 24.87 -7.91
C ASN A 434 9.79 24.47 -6.81
N ARG A 435 8.92 25.38 -6.37
CA ARG A 435 7.89 25.12 -5.36
C ARG A 435 6.49 25.43 -5.88
N GLY A 436 5.50 24.79 -5.29
CA GLY A 436 4.09 25.01 -5.63
C GLY A 436 3.17 24.71 -4.47
N ILE A 437 1.99 25.32 -4.51
CA ILE A 437 0.86 25.12 -3.61
C ILE A 437 -0.34 24.66 -4.42
N GLY A 438 -0.98 23.59 -3.97
CA GLY A 438 -2.18 23.04 -4.59
C GLY A 438 -3.31 22.91 -3.59
N PHE A 439 -4.53 23.17 -4.07
CA PHE A 439 -5.76 23.01 -3.30
C PHE A 439 -6.59 21.85 -3.86
N ALA A 440 -7.34 21.21 -2.96
CA ALA A 440 -8.37 20.26 -3.34
C ALA A 440 -9.48 20.18 -2.29
N SER A 441 -10.72 19.98 -2.75
CA SER A 441 -11.89 19.78 -1.90
C SER A 441 -12.33 18.32 -1.85
N MET A 442 -13.20 18.02 -0.90
CA MET A 442 -13.87 16.74 -0.82
C MET A 442 -15.31 16.87 -0.34
N ILE A 443 -16.11 15.89 -0.74
CA ILE A 443 -17.40 15.55 -0.15
C ILE A 443 -17.36 14.03 0.11
N ASN A 444 -17.81 13.59 1.28
CA ASN A 444 -17.91 12.16 1.58
C ASN A 444 -19.13 11.87 2.47
N PRO A 445 -19.95 10.86 2.17
CA PRO A 445 -21.16 10.55 2.90
C PRO A 445 -20.83 9.93 4.25
N SER A 446 -21.65 10.22 5.25
CA SER A 446 -21.61 9.60 6.56
C SER A 446 -22.49 8.35 6.58
N VAL A 447 -22.03 7.30 5.87
CA VAL A 447 -22.73 6.07 5.45
C VAL A 447 -23.34 6.16 4.05
N GLY A 448 -23.16 5.10 3.25
CA GLY A 448 -23.94 4.88 2.03
C GLY A 448 -24.95 3.77 2.24
N VAL A 449 -26.16 3.90 1.70
CA VAL A 449 -27.15 2.81 1.72
C VAL A 449 -26.62 1.63 0.89
N LEU A 450 -26.25 0.52 1.55
CA LEU A 450 -25.60 -0.64 0.91
C LEU A 450 -26.60 -1.60 0.22
N TYR A 451 -27.73 -1.94 0.87
CA TYR A 451 -28.82 -2.77 0.32
C TYR A 451 -30.10 -2.68 1.18
N ALA A 452 -31.24 -3.24 0.71
CA ALA A 452 -32.62 -3.08 1.22
C ALA A 452 -32.78 -3.20 2.75
N GLU A 453 -32.08 -4.16 3.35
CA GLU A 453 -32.20 -4.55 4.76
C GLU A 453 -30.98 -4.15 5.62
N GLY A 454 -30.02 -3.41 5.04
CA GLY A 454 -28.67 -3.19 5.61
C GLY A 454 -28.38 -1.79 6.14
N ASN A 455 -29.38 -1.07 6.68
CA ASN A 455 -29.22 0.32 7.12
C ASN A 455 -29.37 0.50 8.62
N PHE A 456 -28.80 -0.41 9.41
CA PHE A 456 -29.01 -0.40 10.86
C PHE A 456 -27.75 -0.68 11.66
N ALA A 457 -27.81 -0.36 12.94
CA ALA A 457 -26.92 -0.86 13.98
C ALA A 457 -27.76 -1.20 15.21
N CYS A 458 -27.39 -2.28 15.89
CA CYS A 458 -27.91 -2.60 17.22
C CYS A 458 -26.78 -2.47 18.23
N VAL A 459 -27.09 -1.95 19.41
CA VAL A 459 -26.14 -1.83 20.53
C VAL A 459 -26.78 -2.40 21.78
N SER A 460 -25.98 -3.15 22.54
CA SER A 460 -26.35 -3.67 23.86
C SER A 460 -25.60 -2.90 24.95
N ILE A 461 -26.24 -2.74 26.11
CA ILE A 461 -25.60 -2.27 27.34
C ILE A 461 -25.93 -3.27 28.44
N ASP A 462 -24.89 -3.90 28.99
CA ASP A 462 -24.97 -4.83 30.11
C ASP A 462 -24.51 -4.14 31.40
N LEU A 463 -25.32 -4.18 32.46
CA LEU A 463 -24.86 -3.94 33.82
C LEU A 463 -24.23 -5.22 34.37
N LEU A 464 -22.93 -5.19 34.64
CA LEU A 464 -22.19 -6.30 35.21
C LEU A 464 -22.39 -6.38 36.73
N ALA A 465 -22.10 -7.54 37.32
CA ALA A 465 -22.28 -7.79 38.76
C ALA A 465 -21.43 -6.89 39.67
N ASP A 466 -20.33 -6.32 39.14
CA ASP A 466 -19.44 -5.38 39.83
C ASP A 466 -19.82 -3.91 39.59
N GLY A 467 -20.97 -3.64 38.95
CA GLY A 467 -21.44 -2.29 38.66
C GLY A 467 -20.73 -1.58 37.50
N ARG A 468 -19.84 -2.27 36.75
CA ARG A 468 -19.33 -1.77 35.47
C ARG A 468 -20.35 -1.99 34.36
N LEU A 469 -20.26 -1.18 33.30
CA LEU A 469 -21.07 -1.37 32.11
C LEU A 469 -20.26 -2.00 30.99
N ARG A 470 -20.88 -2.88 30.20
CA ARG A 470 -20.32 -3.38 28.95
C ARG A 470 -21.20 -2.95 27.79
N VAL A 471 -20.60 -2.32 26.79
CA VAL A 471 -21.24 -1.97 25.53
C VAL A 471 -20.88 -3.02 24.47
N GLY A 472 -21.90 -3.64 23.86
CA GLY A 472 -21.71 -4.69 22.87
C GLY A 472 -22.27 -4.33 21.49
N ALA A 473 -21.49 -4.53 20.42
CA ALA A 473 -21.95 -4.45 19.03
C ALA A 473 -21.06 -5.26 18.06
N GLN A 474 -21.62 -5.81 16.98
CA GLN A 474 -20.85 -6.51 15.93
C GLN A 474 -20.09 -5.56 14.97
N SER A 475 -19.80 -4.33 15.39
CA SER A 475 -18.85 -3.46 14.70
C SER A 475 -17.40 -3.96 14.96
N ALA A 476 -16.41 -3.41 14.26
CA ALA A 476 -15.02 -3.84 14.38
C ALA A 476 -14.05 -2.66 14.44
N ASP A 477 -13.21 -2.58 15.46
CA ASP A 477 -12.18 -1.54 15.55
C ASP A 477 -10.87 -2.04 14.94
N CYS A 478 -10.50 -1.49 13.78
CA CYS A 478 -9.25 -1.81 13.09
C CYS A 478 -8.11 -0.82 13.36
N GLY A 479 -8.14 -0.18 14.54
CA GLY A 479 -7.21 0.87 14.97
C GLY A 479 -7.75 2.29 14.75
N THR A 480 -9.07 2.43 14.54
CA THR A 480 -9.74 3.71 14.30
C THR A 480 -10.27 4.37 15.58
N SER A 481 -10.08 3.73 16.74
CA SER A 481 -10.55 4.20 18.06
C SER A 481 -12.07 4.23 18.21
N GLN A 482 -12.78 3.44 17.39
CA GLN A 482 -14.23 3.26 17.48
C GLN A 482 -14.67 2.73 18.84
N ASN A 483 -13.93 1.79 19.44
CA ASN A 483 -14.26 1.28 20.77
C ASN A 483 -14.26 2.42 21.79
N THR A 484 -13.27 3.31 21.72
CA THR A 484 -13.17 4.47 22.62
C THR A 484 -14.31 5.46 22.39
N VAL A 485 -14.61 5.78 21.13
CA VAL A 485 -15.73 6.68 20.78
C VAL A 485 -17.07 6.12 21.24
N MET A 486 -17.30 4.80 21.11
CA MET A 486 -18.53 4.15 21.59
C MET A 486 -18.65 4.24 23.11
N GLY A 487 -17.55 3.99 23.84
CA GLY A 487 -17.50 4.18 25.29
C GLY A 487 -17.79 5.64 25.69
N GLN A 488 -17.20 6.62 24.99
CA GLN A 488 -17.43 8.04 25.24
C GLN A 488 -18.90 8.45 25.04
N ILE A 489 -19.56 7.94 23.99
CA ILE A 489 -20.98 8.21 23.71
C ILE A 489 -21.87 7.74 24.86
N VAL A 490 -21.69 6.49 25.31
CA VAL A 490 -22.49 5.93 26.39
C VAL A 490 -22.17 6.61 27.73
N ALA A 491 -20.89 6.93 27.98
CA ALA A 491 -20.46 7.66 29.17
C ALA A 491 -21.11 9.04 29.27
N GLU A 492 -21.12 9.81 28.17
CA GLU A 492 -21.77 11.13 28.14
C GLU A 492 -23.28 11.03 28.44
N GLU A 493 -23.98 10.12 27.77
CA GLU A 493 -25.44 9.99 27.90
C GLU A 493 -25.86 9.50 29.31
N LEU A 494 -25.04 8.66 29.94
CA LEU A 494 -25.29 8.15 31.29
C LEU A 494 -24.66 9.01 32.40
N GLY A 495 -23.86 10.02 32.06
CA GLY A 495 -23.15 10.85 33.02
C GLY A 495 -22.09 10.09 33.82
N LEU A 496 -21.38 9.15 33.20
CA LEU A 496 -20.34 8.30 33.81
C LEU A 496 -18.94 8.71 33.38
N ASP A 497 -17.91 8.27 34.12
CA ASP A 497 -16.58 8.20 33.55
C ASP A 497 -16.50 7.06 32.52
N ALA A 498 -15.81 7.31 31.41
CA ALA A 498 -15.62 6.32 30.35
C ALA A 498 -14.80 5.11 30.82
N ASP A 499 -13.98 5.25 31.87
CA ASP A 499 -13.18 4.15 32.43
C ASP A 499 -14.03 3.09 33.14
N ARG A 500 -15.33 3.36 33.36
CA ARG A 500 -16.30 2.40 33.90
C ARG A 500 -17.01 1.57 32.82
N ILE A 501 -16.63 1.76 31.55
CA ILE A 501 -17.27 1.15 30.39
C ILE A 501 -16.27 0.25 29.65
N ASP A 502 -16.59 -1.04 29.60
CA ASP A 502 -15.94 -1.99 28.71
C ASP A 502 -16.65 -2.01 27.35
N VAL A 503 -15.92 -2.25 26.27
CA VAL A 503 -16.51 -2.40 24.92
C VAL A 503 -16.17 -3.76 24.34
N LEU A 504 -17.20 -4.57 24.06
CA LEU A 504 -17.07 -5.84 23.37
C LEU A 504 -17.51 -5.65 21.92
N HIS A 505 -16.56 -5.81 21.00
CA HIS A 505 -16.81 -5.70 19.57
C HIS A 505 -16.68 -7.06 18.87
N MET A 506 -17.19 -7.14 17.64
CA MET A 506 -17.12 -8.28 16.73
C MET A 506 -17.76 -9.61 17.13
N ASP A 507 -17.85 -9.94 18.42
CA ASP A 507 -18.33 -11.25 18.84
C ASP A 507 -19.79 -11.45 18.46
N THR A 508 -20.03 -12.31 17.48
CA THR A 508 -21.37 -12.47 16.89
C THR A 508 -22.32 -13.32 17.72
N GLU A 509 -21.84 -13.95 18.79
CA GLU A 509 -22.65 -14.69 19.76
C GLU A 509 -23.07 -13.78 20.92
N GLU A 510 -22.14 -12.99 21.45
CA GLU A 510 -22.34 -12.19 22.66
C GLU A 510 -22.94 -10.80 22.38
N THR A 511 -22.84 -10.29 21.15
CA THR A 511 -23.22 -8.90 20.81
C THR A 511 -24.26 -8.82 19.70
N PRO A 512 -25.12 -7.77 19.69
CA PRO A 512 -26.20 -7.67 18.73
C PRO A 512 -25.71 -7.23 17.34
N PRO A 513 -26.49 -7.48 16.27
CA PRO A 513 -26.02 -7.28 14.90
C PRO A 513 -25.73 -5.83 14.53
N ASP A 514 -24.59 -5.64 13.89
CA ASP A 514 -24.11 -4.42 13.24
C ASP A 514 -23.37 -4.85 11.96
N LEU A 515 -23.44 -4.07 10.90
CA LEU A 515 -22.87 -4.46 9.61
C LEU A 515 -21.34 -4.38 9.53
N GLY A 516 -20.68 -3.87 10.56
CA GLY A 516 -19.24 -3.68 10.59
C GLY A 516 -18.79 -2.29 10.17
N SER A 517 -17.47 -2.19 10.03
CA SER A 517 -16.71 -0.95 9.89
C SER A 517 -16.30 -0.70 8.44
N ALA A 518 -17.22 -0.15 7.65
CA ALA A 518 -17.00 0.29 6.27
C ALA A 518 -17.77 1.59 5.97
N ALA A 519 -17.40 2.31 4.91
CA ALA A 519 -18.05 3.57 4.47
C ALA A 519 -18.19 4.61 5.61
N SER A 520 -17.20 4.65 6.51
CA SER A 520 -17.14 5.53 7.69
C SER A 520 -18.39 5.53 8.58
N ARG A 521 -19.13 4.41 8.67
CA ARG A 521 -20.48 4.38 9.25
C ARG A 521 -20.56 4.33 10.78
N VAL A 522 -19.54 3.80 11.47
CA VAL A 522 -19.67 3.37 12.89
C VAL A 522 -20.00 4.54 13.81
N THR A 523 -19.23 5.63 13.75
CA THR A 523 -19.50 6.82 14.57
C THR A 523 -20.92 7.33 14.37
N PHE A 524 -21.44 7.28 13.14
CA PHE A 524 -22.77 7.81 12.82
C PHE A 524 -23.89 6.84 13.20
N VAL A 525 -23.92 5.65 12.61
CA VAL A 525 -25.04 4.68 12.76
C VAL A 525 -24.97 3.96 14.11
N THR A 526 -23.82 3.37 14.43
CA THR A 526 -23.62 2.65 15.70
C THR A 526 -23.63 3.63 16.87
N GLY A 527 -23.08 4.84 16.70
CA GLY A 527 -23.15 5.91 17.71
C GLY A 527 -24.58 6.33 18.05
N ASN A 528 -25.44 6.55 17.05
CA ASN A 528 -26.87 6.80 17.28
C ASN A 528 -27.58 5.62 17.97
N ALA A 529 -27.24 4.38 17.61
CA ALA A 529 -27.76 3.20 18.30
C ALA A 529 -27.33 3.14 19.78
N ALA A 530 -26.10 3.56 20.10
CA ALA A 530 -25.64 3.64 21.49
C ALA A 530 -26.35 4.71 22.31
N ILE A 531 -26.63 5.89 21.73
CA ILE A 531 -27.44 6.91 22.42
C ILE A 531 -28.82 6.35 22.76
N LYS A 532 -29.46 5.65 21.80
CA LYS A 532 -30.75 4.99 22.06
C LYS A 532 -30.65 3.93 23.15
N ALA A 533 -29.68 3.03 23.06
CA ALA A 533 -29.47 1.98 24.04
C ALA A 533 -29.19 2.55 25.45
N ALA A 534 -28.44 3.65 25.55
CA ALA A 534 -28.18 4.34 26.82
C ALA A 534 -29.44 4.97 27.41
N LYS A 535 -30.31 5.57 26.58
CA LYS A 535 -31.62 6.08 27.02
C LYS A 535 -32.53 4.95 27.50
N THR A 536 -32.54 3.83 26.78
CA THR A 536 -33.31 2.63 27.15
C THR A 536 -32.78 2.00 28.44
N PHE A 537 -31.46 1.98 28.65
CA PHE A 537 -30.84 1.56 29.91
C PHE A 537 -31.30 2.43 31.08
N ARG A 538 -31.23 3.76 30.91
CA ARG A 538 -31.67 4.73 31.93
C ARG A 538 -33.15 4.55 32.27
N ALA A 539 -34.02 4.46 31.26
CA ALA A 539 -35.45 4.27 31.45
C ALA A 539 -35.77 2.96 32.19
N THR A 540 -35.16 1.85 31.75
CA THR A 540 -35.36 0.53 32.37
C THR A 540 -34.92 0.54 33.84
N LEU A 541 -33.77 1.17 34.14
CA LEU A 541 -33.28 1.24 35.52
C LEU A 541 -34.14 2.17 36.39
N ALA A 542 -34.59 3.29 35.84
CA ALA A 542 -35.52 4.19 36.50
C ALA A 542 -36.81 3.48 36.88
N GLU A 543 -37.42 2.74 35.94
CA GLU A 543 -38.64 1.98 36.17
C GLU A 543 -38.49 0.93 37.28
N ARG A 544 -37.37 0.18 37.30
CA ARG A 544 -37.09 -0.81 38.35
C ARG A 544 -36.97 -0.19 39.73
N LEU A 545 -36.17 0.88 39.86
CA LEU A 545 -35.95 1.53 41.15
C LEU A 545 -37.19 2.31 41.62
N ALA A 546 -37.92 2.92 40.69
CA ALA A 546 -39.19 3.59 40.96
C ALA A 546 -40.22 2.62 41.54
N ALA A 547 -40.38 1.45 40.91
CA ALA A 547 -41.25 0.39 41.43
C ALA A 547 -40.81 -0.11 42.82
N ARG A 548 -39.49 -0.18 43.08
CA ARG A 548 -38.96 -0.58 44.39
C ARG A 548 -39.17 0.48 45.47
N TRP A 549 -39.02 1.75 45.12
CA TRP A 549 -39.11 2.87 46.05
C TRP A 549 -40.52 3.45 46.17
N ASP A 550 -41.48 2.91 45.42
CA ASP A 550 -42.87 3.38 45.34
C ASP A 550 -42.96 4.87 44.99
N VAL A 551 -42.22 5.28 43.95
CA VAL A 551 -42.15 6.66 43.44
C VAL A 551 -42.34 6.67 41.92
N PRO A 552 -42.68 7.83 41.32
CA PRO A 552 -42.66 7.99 39.87
C PRO A 552 -41.26 7.81 39.25
N ALA A 553 -41.18 7.22 38.05
CA ALA A 553 -39.90 6.98 37.38
C ALA A 553 -39.17 8.26 36.95
N ASP A 554 -39.91 9.35 36.72
CA ASP A 554 -39.36 10.68 36.41
C ASP A 554 -38.82 11.42 37.65
N GLU A 555 -38.98 10.86 38.84
CA GLU A 555 -38.32 11.28 40.08
C GLU A 555 -37.00 10.52 40.34
N ILE A 556 -36.57 9.64 39.42
CA ILE A 556 -35.27 8.95 39.50
C ILE A 556 -34.22 9.74 38.70
N ASP A 557 -33.25 10.29 39.42
CA ASP A 557 -32.13 11.05 38.85
C ASP A 557 -30.88 10.16 38.73
N PHE A 558 -30.09 10.39 37.69
CA PHE A 558 -28.79 9.73 37.49
C PHE A 558 -27.70 10.78 37.36
N ASP A 559 -26.68 10.67 38.19
CA ASP A 559 -25.56 11.61 38.25
C ASP A 559 -24.29 10.88 38.71
N ASP A 560 -23.21 10.96 37.94
CA ASP A 560 -21.89 10.38 38.22
C ASP A 560 -21.91 8.89 38.63
N GLY A 561 -22.77 8.10 37.97
CA GLY A 561 -22.93 6.67 38.25
C GLY A 561 -23.61 6.35 39.56
N ILE A 562 -24.36 7.33 40.05
CA ILE A 562 -25.23 7.21 41.19
C ILE A 562 -26.67 7.45 40.72
N VAL A 563 -27.55 6.54 41.11
CA VAL A 563 -28.99 6.61 40.85
C VAL A 563 -29.70 6.96 42.15
N SER A 564 -30.51 8.00 42.15
CA SER A 564 -31.13 8.54 43.36
C SER A 564 -32.57 8.97 43.15
N HIS A 565 -33.36 8.93 44.21
CA HIS A 565 -34.66 9.58 44.23
C HIS A 565 -34.51 11.09 44.46
N ARG A 566 -35.17 11.90 43.63
CA ARG A 566 -35.05 13.37 43.64
C ARG A 566 -35.43 13.94 45.00
N GLY A 567 -34.52 14.74 45.57
CA GLY A 567 -34.75 15.41 46.86
C GLY A 567 -34.66 14.49 48.09
N ASP A 568 -34.27 13.21 47.92
CA ASP A 568 -34.09 12.26 49.01
C ASP A 568 -32.64 11.76 49.09
N ASN A 569 -31.90 12.31 50.05
CA ASN A 569 -30.49 11.96 50.26
C ASN A 569 -30.27 10.54 50.83
N ALA A 570 -31.32 9.84 51.27
CA ALA A 570 -31.21 8.48 51.81
C ALA A 570 -31.41 7.40 50.74
N ARG A 571 -32.12 7.70 49.65
CA ARG A 571 -32.37 6.77 48.54
C ARG A 571 -31.43 7.09 47.38
N ARG A 572 -30.16 6.71 47.55
CA ARG A 572 -29.06 6.94 46.60
C ARG A 572 -28.20 5.68 46.51
N LEU A 573 -28.03 5.12 45.31
CA LEU A 573 -27.30 3.87 45.06
C LEU A 573 -26.28 4.08 43.94
N THR A 574 -25.06 3.60 44.14
CA THR A 574 -24.09 3.41 43.07
C THR A 574 -24.57 2.30 42.12
N LEU A 575 -24.06 2.27 40.88
CA LEU A 575 -24.37 1.15 39.96
C LEU A 575 -23.94 -0.22 40.50
N GLU A 576 -22.93 -0.29 41.38
CA GLU A 576 -22.53 -1.53 42.07
C GLU A 576 -23.61 -1.98 43.05
N GLU A 577 -24.12 -1.07 43.87
CA GLU A 577 -25.24 -1.36 44.78
C GLU A 577 -26.52 -1.70 44.02
N VAL A 578 -26.78 -1.04 42.88
CA VAL A 578 -27.86 -1.40 41.98
C VAL A 578 -27.67 -2.83 41.45
N ALA A 579 -26.49 -3.18 40.96
CA ALA A 579 -26.21 -4.53 40.46
C ALA A 579 -26.37 -5.59 41.56
N ALA A 580 -25.97 -5.29 42.80
CA ALA A 580 -26.17 -6.16 43.95
C ALA A 580 -27.65 -6.30 44.34
N LEU A 581 -28.46 -5.26 44.14
CA LEU A 581 -29.87 -5.20 44.52
C LEU A 581 -30.83 -5.78 43.47
N GLU A 582 -30.58 -5.46 42.20
CA GLU A 582 -31.43 -5.81 41.04
C GLU A 582 -30.87 -6.98 40.23
N GLY A 583 -29.62 -7.37 40.45
CA GLY A 583 -28.88 -8.30 39.61
C GLY A 583 -28.35 -7.66 38.31
N PRO A 584 -27.44 -8.35 37.61
CA PRO A 584 -27.00 -7.92 36.28
C PRO A 584 -28.16 -7.98 35.30
N PHE A 585 -28.20 -7.05 34.35
CA PHE A 585 -29.19 -7.07 33.27
C PHE A 585 -28.65 -6.44 31.99
N ARG A 586 -29.30 -6.76 30.88
CA ARG A 586 -28.98 -6.27 29.53
C ARG A 586 -30.16 -5.51 28.95
N VAL A 587 -29.86 -4.42 28.26
CA VAL A 587 -30.79 -3.79 27.32
C VAL A 587 -30.17 -3.79 25.93
N GLU A 588 -31.03 -3.79 24.91
CA GLU A 588 -30.63 -3.66 23.51
C GLU A 588 -31.53 -2.66 22.81
N ASP A 589 -30.97 -1.89 21.89
CA ASP A 589 -31.73 -0.97 21.04
C ASP A 589 -31.15 -0.89 19.63
N ARG A 590 -31.95 -0.38 18.69
CA ARG A 590 -31.67 -0.33 17.26
C ARG A 590 -31.83 1.07 16.70
N HIS A 591 -30.88 1.46 15.86
CA HIS A 591 -31.00 2.64 15.00
C HIS A 591 -31.03 2.21 13.54
N ASP A 592 -32.06 2.66 12.82
CA ASP A 592 -32.19 2.55 11.38
C ASP A 592 -31.98 3.93 10.74
N ILE A 593 -31.31 3.97 9.59
CA ILE A 593 -31.17 5.19 8.80
C ILE A 593 -32.49 5.44 8.07
N ASP A 594 -33.22 6.47 8.50
CA ASP A 594 -34.54 6.83 7.98
C ASP A 594 -34.43 7.87 6.84
N ILE A 595 -33.95 7.44 5.67
CA ILE A 595 -33.94 8.25 4.44
C ILE A 595 -34.57 7.47 3.27
N PRO A 596 -35.39 8.11 2.41
CA PRO A 596 -35.88 7.50 1.18
C PRO A 596 -34.70 7.10 0.30
N ARG A 597 -34.70 5.84 -0.15
CA ARG A 597 -33.63 5.32 -1.00
C ARG A 597 -33.57 6.09 -2.32
N PRO A 598 -32.36 6.24 -2.90
CA PRO A 598 -32.27 6.63 -4.28
C PRO A 598 -33.02 5.63 -5.16
N ASP A 599 -33.64 6.13 -6.23
CA ASP A 599 -34.29 5.31 -7.24
C ASP A 599 -33.29 4.24 -7.74
N PRO A 600 -33.65 2.94 -7.68
CA PRO A 600 -32.71 1.86 -8.00
C PRO A 600 -32.33 1.79 -9.47
N LYS A 601 -33.11 2.41 -10.38
CA LYS A 601 -32.83 2.46 -11.82
C LYS A 601 -31.97 3.66 -12.18
N THR A 602 -32.32 4.85 -11.69
CA THR A 602 -31.66 6.11 -12.07
C THR A 602 -30.55 6.50 -11.10
N GLY A 603 -30.62 6.07 -9.84
CA GLY A 603 -29.74 6.50 -8.77
C GLY A 603 -30.04 7.89 -8.21
N TYR A 604 -31.18 8.50 -8.59
CA TYR A 604 -31.62 9.80 -8.10
C TYR A 604 -32.23 9.69 -6.70
N GLY A 605 -31.82 10.54 -5.77
CA GLY A 605 -32.30 10.63 -4.40
C GLY A 605 -31.19 10.61 -3.36
N HIS A 606 -31.57 10.81 -2.10
CA HIS A 606 -30.66 10.86 -0.95
C HIS A 606 -29.93 9.53 -0.75
N TYR A 607 -28.60 9.57 -0.83
CA TYR A 607 -27.76 8.38 -0.66
C TYR A 607 -27.29 8.16 0.78
N ALA A 608 -27.22 9.24 1.56
CA ALA A 608 -26.75 9.27 2.94
C ALA A 608 -27.57 10.27 3.75
N ALA A 609 -27.60 10.10 5.07
CA ALA A 609 -28.30 11.03 5.97
C ALA A 609 -27.59 12.39 6.06
N THR A 610 -26.26 12.39 6.01
CA THR A 610 -25.45 13.60 5.98
C THR A 610 -24.12 13.35 5.26
N TYR A 611 -23.43 14.45 4.92
CA TYR A 611 -22.21 14.47 4.13
C TYR A 611 -21.16 15.32 4.86
N GLY A 612 -19.95 14.78 5.01
CA GLY A 612 -18.78 15.52 5.45
C GLY A 612 -18.14 16.26 4.28
N PHE A 613 -17.60 17.43 4.58
CA PHE A 613 -16.94 18.32 3.63
C PHE A 613 -15.55 18.66 4.13
N GLY A 614 -14.68 19.14 3.24
CA GLY A 614 -13.41 19.70 3.67
C GLY A 614 -12.50 20.07 2.52
N ALA A 615 -11.37 20.65 2.89
CA ALA A 615 -10.37 21.11 1.96
C ALA A 615 -8.97 20.74 2.44
N GLN A 616 -8.06 20.56 1.48
CA GLN A 616 -6.63 20.47 1.72
C GLN A 616 -5.87 21.50 0.91
N ALA A 617 -4.81 22.02 1.51
CA ALA A 617 -3.79 22.83 0.85
C ALA A 617 -2.42 22.19 1.08
N VAL A 618 -1.64 22.01 0.01
CA VAL A 618 -0.36 21.29 0.06
C VAL A 618 0.73 22.12 -0.56
N GLU A 619 1.86 22.30 0.14
CA GLU A 619 3.09 22.89 -0.37
C GLU A 619 4.10 21.80 -0.73
N VAL A 620 4.68 21.86 -1.92
CA VAL A 620 5.71 20.93 -2.40
C VAL A 620 6.96 21.67 -2.86
N GLU A 621 8.10 20.98 -2.80
CA GLU A 621 9.36 21.39 -3.41
C GLU A 621 9.87 20.28 -4.34
N ILE A 622 10.40 20.68 -5.49
CA ILE A 622 10.93 19.77 -6.51
C ILE A 622 12.45 19.95 -6.59
N ASP A 623 13.18 18.84 -6.55
CA ASP A 623 14.59 18.81 -6.93
C ASP A 623 14.72 18.73 -8.46
N PRO A 624 15.21 19.77 -9.15
CA PRO A 624 15.25 19.80 -10.60
C PRO A 624 16.23 18.79 -11.22
N ALA A 625 17.24 18.31 -10.48
CA ALA A 625 18.18 17.32 -11.04
C ALA A 625 17.66 15.90 -10.98
N THR A 626 16.78 15.59 -10.03
CA THR A 626 16.28 14.24 -9.76
C THR A 626 14.81 14.06 -10.06
N GLY A 627 14.04 15.14 -10.12
CA GLY A 627 12.58 15.13 -10.19
C GLY A 627 11.94 14.66 -8.87
N HIS A 628 12.69 14.57 -7.78
CA HIS A 628 12.15 14.20 -6.48
C HIS A 628 11.20 15.29 -5.97
N VAL A 629 10.03 14.87 -5.49
CA VAL A 629 9.02 15.76 -4.91
C VAL A 629 9.03 15.57 -3.39
N SER A 630 9.38 16.64 -2.68
CA SER A 630 9.24 16.73 -1.22
C SER A 630 7.92 17.41 -0.90
N VAL A 631 7.03 16.72 -0.20
CA VAL A 631 5.86 17.38 0.39
C VAL A 631 6.35 18.10 1.66
N LEU A 632 6.22 19.43 1.70
CA LEU A 632 6.73 20.23 2.80
C LEU A 632 5.69 20.37 3.91
N LYS A 633 4.46 20.73 3.51
CA LYS A 633 3.36 20.99 4.43
C LYS A 633 2.03 20.56 3.83
N VAL A 634 1.18 19.97 4.64
CA VAL A 634 -0.22 19.66 4.32
C VAL A 634 -1.10 20.31 5.38
N VAL A 635 -2.00 21.18 4.97
CA VAL A 635 -3.08 21.69 5.80
C VAL A 635 -4.35 20.94 5.44
N VAL A 636 -5.06 20.42 6.43
CA VAL A 636 -6.37 19.79 6.26
C VAL A 636 -7.39 20.45 7.17
N VAL A 637 -8.51 20.89 6.59
CA VAL A 637 -9.64 21.46 7.34
C VAL A 637 -10.89 20.68 6.98
N GLN A 638 -11.60 20.13 7.97
CA GLN A 638 -12.78 19.29 7.73
C GLN A 638 -14.01 19.78 8.48
N ASP A 639 -15.15 19.79 7.79
CA ASP A 639 -16.48 19.81 8.39
C ASP A 639 -16.96 18.37 8.56
N ILE A 640 -16.78 17.88 9.79
CA ILE A 640 -17.30 16.57 10.21
C ILE A 640 -18.38 16.73 11.29
N GLY A 641 -19.05 17.88 11.36
CA GLY A 641 -19.95 18.18 12.46
C GLY A 641 -19.22 18.17 13.80
N ARG A 642 -19.81 17.57 14.84
CA ARG A 642 -19.19 17.45 16.17
C ARG A 642 -17.98 16.51 16.16
N VAL A 643 -16.84 16.98 16.67
CA VAL A 643 -15.64 16.17 16.91
C VAL A 643 -15.85 15.34 18.18
N MET A 644 -15.88 14.02 18.03
CA MET A 644 -16.11 13.10 19.16
C MET A 644 -14.86 12.95 20.04
N ASN A 645 -13.70 12.77 19.40
CA ASN A 645 -12.40 12.62 20.05
C ASN A 645 -11.32 13.21 19.12
N PRO A 646 -10.76 14.40 19.45
CA PRO A 646 -9.81 15.08 18.57
C PRO A 646 -8.53 14.27 18.36
N LEU A 647 -8.02 13.57 19.40
CA LEU A 647 -6.82 12.74 19.29
C LEU A 647 -6.99 11.60 18.27
N ALA A 648 -8.14 10.93 18.29
CA ALA A 648 -8.44 9.87 17.33
C ALA A 648 -8.61 10.41 15.90
N LEU A 649 -9.26 11.56 15.76
CA LEU A 649 -9.52 12.19 14.47
C LEU A 649 -8.23 12.71 13.81
N ASP A 650 -7.35 13.37 14.57
CA ASP A 650 -6.01 13.76 14.12
C ASP A 650 -5.25 12.54 13.55
N GLY A 651 -5.24 11.43 14.31
CA GLY A 651 -4.64 10.18 13.86
C GLY A 651 -5.25 9.64 12.55
N GLN A 652 -6.58 9.70 12.40
CA GLN A 652 -7.25 9.31 11.15
C GLN A 652 -6.84 10.21 9.98
N MET A 653 -6.76 11.52 10.22
CA MET A 653 -6.38 12.49 9.20
C MET A 653 -4.95 12.26 8.74
N HIS A 654 -4.01 12.13 9.68
CA HIS A 654 -2.60 11.86 9.41
C HIS A 654 -2.43 10.56 8.59
N GLY A 655 -3.08 9.48 9.02
CA GLY A 655 -3.01 8.21 8.31
C GLY A 655 -3.54 8.29 6.88
N GLY A 656 -4.65 9.02 6.65
CA GLY A 656 -5.23 9.19 5.32
C GLY A 656 -4.37 10.06 4.40
N ILE A 657 -3.75 11.12 4.94
CA ILE A 657 -2.82 11.98 4.20
C ILE A 657 -1.58 11.19 3.77
N VAL A 658 -0.98 10.40 4.67
CA VAL A 658 0.20 9.58 4.33
C VAL A 658 -0.14 8.57 3.22
N GLN A 659 -1.29 7.88 3.32
CA GLN A 659 -1.77 7.00 2.24
C GLN A 659 -2.00 7.76 0.91
N GLY A 660 -2.56 8.97 0.99
CA GLY A 660 -2.78 9.83 -0.17
C GLY A 660 -1.49 10.32 -0.84
N ILE A 661 -0.44 10.62 -0.07
CA ILE A 661 0.91 10.92 -0.58
C ILE A 661 1.44 9.72 -1.36
N GLY A 662 1.24 8.51 -0.84
CA GLY A 662 1.57 7.25 -1.50
C GLY A 662 0.89 7.13 -2.86
N MET A 663 -0.44 7.25 -2.92
CA MET A 663 -1.19 7.25 -4.19
C MET A 663 -0.69 8.28 -5.19
N ALA A 664 -0.36 9.48 -4.73
CA ALA A 664 -0.01 10.60 -5.58
C ALA A 664 1.38 10.45 -6.21
N LEU A 665 2.36 9.93 -5.47
CA LEU A 665 3.77 10.04 -5.84
C LEU A 665 4.50 8.71 -6.01
N ARG A 666 3.98 7.59 -5.45
CA ARG A 666 4.83 6.38 -5.24
C ARG A 666 4.16 5.03 -5.48
N GLU A 667 3.01 4.80 -4.88
CA GLU A 667 2.41 3.47 -4.76
C GLU A 667 1.80 3.00 -6.08
N GLU A 668 2.22 1.81 -6.52
CA GLU A 668 1.71 1.12 -7.71
C GLU A 668 2.04 -0.37 -7.60
N LEU A 669 1.01 -1.23 -7.73
CA LEU A 669 1.18 -2.67 -7.91
C LEU A 669 1.29 -2.95 -9.41
N VAL A 670 2.45 -3.48 -9.82
CA VAL A 670 2.83 -3.67 -11.22
C VAL A 670 2.57 -5.10 -11.64
N PHE A 671 1.88 -5.29 -12.77
CA PHE A 671 1.49 -6.61 -13.27
C PHE A 671 2.22 -6.99 -14.55
N GLN A 672 2.58 -8.27 -14.68
CA GLN A 672 3.04 -8.90 -15.92
C GLN A 672 2.26 -10.20 -16.13
N ASP A 673 1.66 -10.39 -17.29
CA ASP A 673 0.87 -11.58 -17.64
C ASP A 673 -0.15 -11.96 -16.54
N GLY A 674 -0.78 -10.95 -15.93
CA GLY A 674 -1.79 -11.13 -14.89
C GLY A 674 -1.27 -11.29 -13.46
N ALA A 675 0.05 -11.40 -13.25
CA ALA A 675 0.66 -11.58 -11.93
C ALA A 675 1.40 -10.32 -11.44
N PRO A 676 1.31 -9.96 -10.14
CA PRO A 676 2.07 -8.85 -9.57
C PRO A 676 3.57 -9.19 -9.51
N VAL A 677 4.42 -8.30 -10.02
CA VAL A 677 5.88 -8.51 -10.08
C VAL A 677 6.64 -7.79 -8.97
N ASN A 678 6.04 -6.78 -8.33
CA ASN A 678 6.65 -6.05 -7.22
C ASN A 678 6.01 -6.36 -5.86
N ALA A 679 5.51 -7.59 -5.69
CA ALA A 679 4.80 -8.12 -4.50
C ALA A 679 5.69 -8.27 -3.23
N SER A 680 6.38 -7.21 -2.83
CA SER A 680 7.17 -7.13 -1.59
C SER A 680 7.23 -5.69 -1.09
N LEU A 681 7.38 -5.47 0.22
CA LEU A 681 7.50 -4.12 0.79
C LEU A 681 8.85 -3.41 0.45
N ILE A 682 9.77 -4.11 -0.21
CA ILE A 682 10.99 -3.51 -0.75
C ILE A 682 10.69 -2.82 -2.09
N THR A 683 9.88 -3.45 -2.93
CA THR A 683 9.63 -3.02 -4.32
C THR A 683 8.29 -2.32 -4.51
N TYR A 684 7.34 -2.54 -3.60
CA TYR A 684 6.11 -1.77 -3.49
C TYR A 684 6.40 -0.53 -2.62
N LYS A 685 6.38 0.65 -3.23
CA LYS A 685 6.93 1.89 -2.66
C LYS A 685 5.95 2.62 -1.73
N ALA A 686 5.54 1.95 -0.64
CA ALA A 686 4.72 2.56 0.40
C ALA A 686 5.46 3.74 1.08
N PRO A 687 4.76 4.82 1.48
CA PRO A 687 5.32 5.92 2.24
C PRO A 687 5.97 5.48 3.55
N ARG A 688 7.06 6.15 3.93
CA ARG A 688 7.81 5.93 5.17
C ARG A 688 7.76 7.17 6.06
N ILE A 689 8.31 7.06 7.26
CA ILE A 689 8.34 8.18 8.22
C ILE A 689 8.98 9.45 7.65
N LYS A 690 10.00 9.33 6.80
CA LYS A 690 10.66 10.47 6.14
C LYS A 690 9.84 11.10 5.01
N ASP A 691 8.80 10.42 4.54
CA ASP A 691 7.87 10.95 3.55
C ASP A 691 6.68 11.67 4.22
N THR A 692 6.63 11.70 5.57
CA THR A 692 5.58 12.39 6.33
C THR A 692 5.94 13.87 6.47
N PRO A 693 5.12 14.80 5.93
CA PRO A 693 5.37 16.24 5.99
C PRO A 693 4.95 16.82 7.35
N GLU A 694 5.13 18.13 7.52
CA GLU A 694 4.33 18.87 8.51
C GLU A 694 2.85 18.74 8.14
N ILE A 695 2.03 18.22 9.05
CA ILE A 695 0.58 18.10 8.88
C ILE A 695 -0.07 19.01 9.91
N GLU A 696 -0.83 19.99 9.42
CA GLU A 696 -1.63 20.89 10.24
C GLU A 696 -3.11 20.56 10.06
N THR A 697 -3.79 20.29 11.17
CA THR A 697 -5.19 19.85 11.19
C THR A 697 -6.09 20.94 11.78
N ASP A 698 -7.30 21.07 11.25
CA ASP A 698 -8.35 21.93 11.80
C ASP A 698 -9.76 21.43 11.46
N TYR A 699 -10.76 21.93 12.18
CA TYR A 699 -12.12 21.42 12.14
C TYR A 699 -13.14 22.56 12.14
N ILE A 700 -14.26 22.34 11.44
CA ILE A 700 -15.43 23.19 11.53
C ILE A 700 -16.62 22.35 12.01
N GLU A 701 -17.17 22.70 13.16
CA GLU A 701 -18.30 21.96 13.75
C GLU A 701 -19.65 22.53 13.32
N THR A 702 -20.19 22.05 12.20
CA THR A 702 -21.54 22.46 11.74
C THR A 702 -22.69 21.87 12.56
N ASN A 703 -22.42 20.91 13.44
CA ASN A 703 -23.37 20.20 14.31
C ASN A 703 -24.59 19.66 13.54
N ASP A 704 -24.41 18.53 12.85
CA ASP A 704 -25.47 17.93 12.04
C ASP A 704 -26.58 17.31 12.91
N PRO A 705 -27.85 17.70 12.75
CA PRO A 705 -28.93 17.24 13.63
C PRO A 705 -29.24 15.75 13.51
N THR A 706 -28.75 15.06 12.48
CA THR A 706 -29.00 13.63 12.26
C THR A 706 -27.95 12.74 12.92
N GLY A 707 -26.81 13.31 13.33
CA GLY A 707 -25.68 12.60 13.90
C GLY A 707 -25.67 12.58 15.43
N PRO A 708 -24.94 11.63 16.05
CA PRO A 708 -24.82 11.57 17.50
C PRO A 708 -24.11 12.83 18.02
N PHE A 709 -24.78 13.59 18.88
CA PHE A 709 -24.32 14.88 19.39
C PHE A 709 -23.92 15.92 18.32
N GLY A 710 -24.39 15.77 17.07
CA GLY A 710 -23.98 16.64 15.96
C GLY A 710 -22.90 16.07 15.03
N ALA A 711 -22.39 14.86 15.29
CA ALA A 711 -21.24 14.30 14.60
C ALA A 711 -21.55 13.72 13.21
N LYS A 712 -20.63 13.89 12.27
CA LYS A 712 -20.59 13.21 10.97
C LYS A 712 -19.48 12.14 10.98
N ALA A 713 -19.31 11.45 9.87
CA ALA A 713 -18.19 10.55 9.66
C ALA A 713 -16.84 11.31 9.57
N GLY A 714 -15.73 10.67 9.98
CA GLY A 714 -14.36 11.23 9.89
C GLY A 714 -13.29 10.28 9.33
N GLY A 715 -13.63 9.01 9.08
CA GLY A 715 -12.63 7.96 8.81
C GLY A 715 -11.97 7.98 7.42
N GLU A 716 -12.64 8.46 6.37
CA GLU A 716 -12.13 8.38 4.99
C GLU A 716 -11.86 9.74 4.33
N HIS A 717 -12.12 10.82 5.05
CA HIS A 717 -12.13 12.15 4.48
C HIS A 717 -10.75 12.57 3.98
N SER A 718 -9.73 12.54 4.84
CA SER A 718 -8.44 13.16 4.52
C SER A 718 -7.68 12.56 3.34
N ILE A 719 -7.91 11.30 2.97
CA ILE A 719 -7.25 10.69 1.80
C ILE A 719 -7.80 11.20 0.47
N ASN A 720 -9.07 11.63 0.45
CA ASN A 720 -9.79 11.97 -0.77
C ASN A 720 -9.16 13.16 -1.54
N PRO A 721 -8.86 14.31 -0.90
CA PRO A 721 -8.28 15.45 -1.60
C PRO A 721 -6.75 15.40 -1.72
N THR A 722 -6.05 14.50 -1.01
CA THR A 722 -4.57 14.53 -0.95
C THR A 722 -3.91 14.35 -2.32
N PRO A 723 -4.27 13.35 -3.16
CA PRO A 723 -3.65 13.21 -4.47
C PRO A 723 -3.88 14.41 -5.38
N ALA A 724 -5.07 14.99 -5.27
CA ALA A 724 -5.48 16.17 -6.02
C ALA A 724 -4.65 17.41 -5.65
N ALA A 725 -4.54 17.71 -4.36
CA ALA A 725 -3.79 18.86 -3.87
C ALA A 725 -2.29 18.74 -4.22
N ILE A 726 -1.71 17.55 -4.08
CA ILE A 726 -0.30 17.30 -4.48
C ILE A 726 -0.13 17.50 -5.99
N ALA A 727 -0.99 16.90 -6.82
CA ALA A 727 -0.89 17.03 -8.28
C ALA A 727 -1.02 18.50 -8.74
N ASN A 728 -1.92 19.27 -8.12
CA ASN A 728 -2.06 20.70 -8.39
C ASN A 728 -0.82 21.50 -7.95
N ALA A 729 -0.24 21.18 -6.80
CA ALA A 729 0.99 21.82 -6.31
C ALA A 729 2.18 21.54 -7.24
N VAL A 730 2.35 20.28 -7.65
CA VAL A 730 3.38 19.84 -8.61
C VAL A 730 3.18 20.53 -9.97
N ALA A 731 1.94 20.66 -10.42
CA ALA A 731 1.65 21.34 -11.68
C ALA A 731 1.95 22.84 -11.62
N GLN A 732 1.73 23.50 -10.48
CA GLN A 732 2.14 24.89 -10.29
C GLN A 732 3.68 25.02 -10.34
N ALA A 733 4.41 24.10 -9.72
CA ALA A 733 5.88 24.13 -9.67
C ALA A 733 6.54 23.78 -11.03
N THR A 734 5.91 22.92 -11.83
CA THR A 734 6.48 22.42 -13.10
C THR A 734 5.87 23.06 -14.36
N GLY A 735 4.73 23.74 -14.23
CA GLY A 735 3.90 24.18 -15.36
C GLY A 735 3.24 23.04 -16.14
N THR A 736 3.29 21.79 -15.65
CA THR A 736 2.79 20.60 -16.37
C THR A 736 1.68 19.90 -15.59
N ARG A 737 0.56 19.61 -16.27
CA ARG A 737 -0.55 18.81 -15.71
C ARG A 737 -0.31 17.33 -15.92
N PHE A 738 -0.06 16.60 -14.84
CA PHE A 738 0.08 15.15 -14.85
C PHE A 738 -1.31 14.51 -14.80
N ARG A 739 -1.60 13.65 -15.78
CA ARG A 739 -2.88 12.92 -15.90
C ARG A 739 -2.74 11.42 -15.67
N LYS A 740 -1.63 11.00 -15.08
CA LYS A 740 -1.39 9.64 -14.63
C LYS A 740 -0.79 9.67 -13.24
N LEU A 741 -1.35 8.86 -12.34
CA LEU A 741 -0.82 8.66 -10.99
C LEU A 741 -0.29 7.22 -10.81
N PRO A 742 0.77 7.03 -10.02
CA PRO A 742 1.54 8.06 -9.31
C PRO A 742 2.38 8.95 -10.25
N ILE A 743 2.62 10.21 -9.87
CA ILE A 743 3.56 11.14 -10.52
C ILE A 743 4.98 10.73 -10.11
N LYS A 744 5.69 10.05 -11.00
CA LYS A 744 7.03 9.54 -10.73
C LYS A 744 8.05 10.64 -10.96
N SER A 745 9.19 10.57 -10.28
CA SER A 745 10.30 11.50 -10.52
C SER A 745 10.79 11.50 -11.97
N ALA A 746 10.65 10.37 -12.67
CA ALA A 746 10.89 10.27 -14.11
C ALA A 746 9.96 11.20 -14.92
N ASP A 747 8.67 11.25 -14.57
CA ASP A 747 7.68 12.09 -15.25
C ASP A 747 7.99 13.58 -15.01
N ILE A 748 8.43 13.94 -13.80
CA ILE A 748 8.88 15.30 -13.47
C ILE A 748 10.12 15.68 -14.28
N LEU A 749 11.12 14.80 -14.36
CA LEU A 749 12.34 15.07 -15.13
C LEU A 749 12.05 15.26 -16.62
N GLU A 750 11.16 14.44 -17.17
CA GLU A 750 10.72 14.59 -18.56
C GLU A 750 10.01 15.93 -18.78
N ALA A 751 9.15 16.35 -17.86
CA ALA A 751 8.47 17.64 -17.92
C ALA A 751 9.46 18.82 -17.85
N LEU A 752 10.43 18.79 -16.93
CA LEU A 752 11.41 19.87 -16.75
C LEU A 752 12.44 19.97 -17.88
N HIS A 753 12.71 18.86 -18.59
CA HIS A 753 13.78 18.77 -19.60
C HIS A 753 13.30 18.42 -21.01
N LYS A 754 12.00 18.55 -21.30
CA LYS A 754 11.39 18.18 -22.59
C LYS A 754 12.14 18.74 -23.81
N ASP A 755 12.71 19.93 -23.69
CA ASP A 755 13.44 20.61 -24.77
C ASP A 755 14.97 20.39 -24.77
N LYS A 756 15.50 19.57 -23.85
CA LYS A 756 16.94 19.34 -23.63
C LYS A 756 17.33 17.87 -23.79
N ALA A 757 17.03 17.29 -24.96
CA ALA A 757 17.34 15.88 -25.22
C ALA A 757 18.85 15.60 -25.15
N VAL A 758 19.26 14.69 -24.27
CA VAL A 758 20.66 14.29 -24.13
C VAL A 758 21.08 13.35 -25.28
N PRO A 759 22.21 13.61 -25.98
CA PRO A 759 22.67 12.76 -27.07
C PRO A 759 23.28 11.44 -26.53
N LEU A 760 22.62 10.31 -26.83
CA LEU A 760 23.05 8.99 -26.33
C LEU A 760 24.20 8.36 -27.14
N GLU A 761 24.36 8.74 -28.42
CA GLU A 761 25.38 8.20 -29.35
C GLU A 761 25.55 6.65 -29.31
N PRO A 762 24.48 5.84 -29.51
CA PRO A 762 24.53 4.38 -29.29
C PRO A 762 25.57 3.66 -30.16
N TRP A 763 25.91 4.20 -31.34
CA TRP A 763 26.94 3.66 -32.25
C TRP A 763 28.36 3.71 -31.69
N ARG A 764 28.62 4.49 -30.62
CA ARG A 764 29.95 4.57 -29.97
C ARG A 764 30.35 3.27 -29.28
N ARG A 765 29.44 2.30 -29.14
CA ARG A 765 29.71 0.95 -28.64
C ARG A 765 29.27 -0.07 -29.70
N PRO A 766 30.20 -0.71 -30.44
CA PRO A 766 29.85 -1.60 -31.56
C PRO A 766 28.85 -2.71 -31.21
N TYR A 767 28.97 -3.33 -30.02
CA TYR A 767 28.05 -4.38 -29.57
C TYR A 767 26.59 -3.90 -29.43
N ASN A 768 26.33 -2.58 -29.30
CA ASN A 768 24.96 -2.06 -29.22
C ASN A 768 24.17 -2.34 -30.50
N MET A 769 24.81 -2.44 -31.66
CA MET A 769 24.12 -2.83 -32.90
C MET A 769 23.60 -4.27 -32.82
N GLU A 770 24.40 -5.19 -32.28
CA GLU A 770 24.00 -6.58 -32.07
C GLU A 770 22.85 -6.68 -31.07
N VAL A 771 22.94 -5.95 -29.96
CA VAL A 771 21.90 -5.91 -28.92
C VAL A 771 20.62 -5.28 -29.44
N ALA A 772 20.70 -4.19 -30.20
CA ALA A 772 19.53 -3.55 -30.81
C ALA A 772 18.84 -4.50 -31.80
N THR A 773 19.61 -5.20 -32.63
CA THR A 773 19.09 -6.21 -33.56
C THR A 773 18.43 -7.37 -32.80
N ALA A 774 19.08 -7.88 -31.75
CA ALA A 774 18.51 -8.93 -30.90
C ALA A 774 17.22 -8.49 -30.20
N ARG A 775 17.16 -7.23 -29.72
CA ARG A 775 15.96 -6.63 -29.11
C ARG A 775 14.83 -6.47 -30.11
N ALA A 776 15.10 -6.05 -31.34
CA ALA A 776 14.10 -5.95 -32.40
C ALA A 776 13.47 -7.31 -32.75
N LEU A 777 14.28 -8.37 -32.75
CA LEU A 777 13.81 -9.75 -32.96
C LEU A 777 13.27 -10.41 -31.68
N TYR A 778 13.40 -9.78 -30.51
CA TYR A 778 13.07 -10.39 -29.23
C TYR A 778 11.57 -10.72 -29.09
N PRO A 779 10.62 -9.81 -29.37
CA PRO A 779 9.20 -10.09 -29.17
C PRO A 779 8.69 -11.24 -30.05
N SER A 780 9.12 -11.29 -31.31
CA SER A 780 8.56 -12.19 -32.33
C SER A 780 9.31 -13.50 -32.48
N VAL A 781 10.63 -13.53 -32.23
CA VAL A 781 11.47 -14.71 -32.46
C VAL A 781 11.96 -15.31 -31.16
N PHE A 782 12.73 -14.54 -30.37
CA PHE A 782 13.43 -15.10 -29.22
C PHE A 782 12.50 -15.37 -28.03
N PHE A 783 11.68 -14.40 -27.64
CA PHE A 783 10.87 -14.50 -26.42
C PHE A 783 9.90 -15.69 -26.44
N PRO A 784 9.10 -15.95 -27.50
CA PRO A 784 8.17 -17.08 -27.52
C PRO A 784 8.91 -18.44 -27.43
N GLY A 785 10.01 -18.59 -28.18
CA GLY A 785 10.82 -19.81 -28.17
C GLY A 785 11.49 -20.06 -26.82
N LEU A 786 12.06 -19.02 -26.22
CA LEU A 786 12.68 -19.08 -24.89
C LEU A 786 11.65 -19.32 -23.78
N ARG A 787 10.47 -18.72 -23.87
CA ARG A 787 9.39 -18.97 -22.90
C ARG A 787 8.98 -20.43 -22.92
N LYS A 788 8.79 -21.01 -24.11
CA LYS A 788 8.44 -22.43 -24.28
C LYS A 788 9.55 -23.36 -23.80
N LEU A 789 10.81 -23.08 -24.18
CA LEU A 789 11.95 -23.89 -23.78
C LEU A 789 12.24 -23.78 -22.28
N GLY A 790 12.20 -22.57 -21.73
CA GLY A 790 12.38 -22.30 -20.31
C GLY A 790 11.34 -23.02 -19.44
N ALA A 791 10.06 -23.02 -19.85
CA ALA A 791 9.02 -23.77 -19.14
C ALA A 791 9.31 -25.28 -19.09
N ALA A 792 9.93 -25.84 -20.13
CA ALA A 792 10.22 -27.28 -20.23
C ALA A 792 11.51 -27.69 -19.50
N VAL A 793 12.59 -26.93 -19.65
CA VAL A 793 13.95 -27.32 -19.18
C VAL A 793 14.65 -26.28 -18.31
N GLY A 794 14.00 -25.16 -18.03
CA GLY A 794 14.54 -24.14 -17.14
C GLY A 794 14.61 -24.62 -15.69
N ARG A 795 15.57 -24.08 -14.94
CA ARG A 795 15.71 -24.37 -13.51
C ARG A 795 14.43 -23.97 -12.77
N LYS A 796 13.96 -24.84 -11.88
CA LYS A 796 12.84 -24.54 -10.97
C LYS A 796 13.37 -23.89 -9.70
N ARG A 797 12.61 -22.94 -9.14
CA ARG A 797 12.88 -22.46 -7.78
C ARG A 797 12.36 -23.48 -6.80
N ILE A 798 13.19 -23.79 -5.82
CA ILE A 798 12.87 -24.69 -4.73
C ILE A 798 13.24 -23.93 -3.46
N VAL A 799 12.40 -23.98 -2.43
CA VAL A 799 12.79 -23.53 -1.10
C VAL A 799 13.10 -24.79 -0.31
N LYS A 800 14.32 -24.89 0.23
CA LYS A 800 14.67 -26.00 1.13
C LYS A 800 14.10 -25.69 2.52
N PRO A 801 13.34 -26.61 3.14
CA PRO A 801 12.70 -26.36 4.44
C PRO A 801 13.69 -26.33 5.61
N ALA A 802 14.88 -26.93 5.45
CA ALA A 802 15.92 -26.95 6.47
C ALA A 802 17.26 -26.54 5.87
N VAL A 803 18.02 -25.73 6.61
CA VAL A 803 19.38 -25.28 6.29
C VAL A 803 20.21 -25.41 7.57
N GLU A 804 21.37 -26.05 7.50
CA GLU A 804 22.29 -26.17 8.63
C GLU A 804 22.89 -24.79 8.95
N TYR A 805 22.98 -24.42 10.23
CA TYR A 805 23.57 -23.15 10.66
C TYR A 805 24.89 -23.40 11.39
N LEU A 806 25.97 -22.82 10.89
CA LEU A 806 27.33 -23.06 11.34
C LEU A 806 27.98 -21.78 11.83
N GLN A 807 28.62 -21.85 12.99
CA GLN A 807 29.35 -20.75 13.60
C GLN A 807 30.84 -21.13 13.72
N PRO A 808 31.65 -20.85 12.69
CA PRO A 808 33.09 -21.08 12.75
C PRO A 808 33.74 -20.26 13.86
N LYS A 809 34.80 -20.79 14.48
CA LYS A 809 35.56 -20.14 15.55
C LYS A 809 36.57 -19.13 15.01
N ASP A 810 37.07 -19.37 13.81
CA ASP A 810 38.05 -18.56 13.13
C ASP A 810 37.87 -18.61 11.61
N LEU A 811 38.63 -17.77 10.91
CA LEU A 811 38.62 -17.71 9.45
C LEU A 811 39.01 -19.04 8.77
N SER A 812 39.91 -19.82 9.38
CA SER A 812 40.37 -21.08 8.78
C SER A 812 39.22 -22.09 8.75
N GLU A 813 38.48 -22.21 9.85
CA GLU A 813 37.29 -23.05 9.93
C GLU A 813 36.20 -22.56 8.95
N ALA A 814 35.98 -21.24 8.84
CA ALA A 814 35.03 -20.69 7.88
C ALA A 814 35.39 -21.06 6.43
N LEU A 815 36.67 -20.95 6.05
CA LEU A 815 37.16 -21.32 4.71
C LEU A 815 37.02 -22.82 4.46
N GLN A 816 37.26 -23.67 5.47
CA GLN A 816 37.08 -25.13 5.36
C GLN A 816 35.61 -25.49 5.11
N GLU A 817 34.68 -24.89 5.87
CA GLU A 817 33.24 -25.14 5.73
C GLU A 817 32.67 -24.60 4.41
N MET A 818 33.28 -23.56 3.86
CA MET A 818 32.97 -23.02 2.53
C MET A 818 33.55 -23.88 1.38
N ALA A 819 34.67 -24.57 1.61
CA ALA A 819 35.35 -25.37 0.59
C ALA A 819 34.83 -26.82 0.46
N ARG A 820 33.89 -27.25 1.31
CA ARG A 820 33.32 -28.60 1.26
C ARG A 820 32.58 -28.87 -0.07
N PRO A 821 33.00 -29.87 -0.87
CA PRO A 821 32.44 -30.12 -2.20
C PRO A 821 31.08 -30.82 -2.18
N ASP A 822 30.73 -31.46 -1.07
CA ASP A 822 29.48 -32.20 -0.85
C ASP A 822 28.31 -31.33 -0.37
N ARG A 823 28.56 -30.02 -0.16
CA ARG A 823 27.60 -29.11 0.46
C ARG A 823 27.58 -27.74 -0.20
N ALA A 824 26.39 -27.23 -0.53
CA ALA A 824 26.24 -25.85 -0.99
C ALA A 824 26.17 -24.89 0.20
N SER A 825 27.29 -24.26 0.57
CA SER A 825 27.35 -23.30 1.69
C SER A 825 27.13 -21.85 1.22
N LYS A 826 26.54 -21.00 2.08
CA LYS A 826 26.45 -19.54 1.91
C LYS A 826 26.96 -18.82 3.16
N LEU A 827 27.65 -17.70 2.96
CA LEU A 827 28.13 -16.85 4.07
C LEU A 827 27.02 -15.95 4.59
N LEU A 828 26.93 -15.85 5.92
CA LEU A 828 26.12 -14.87 6.63
C LEU A 828 27.04 -13.93 7.41
N ALA A 829 26.83 -12.62 7.23
CA ALA A 829 27.35 -11.59 8.12
C ALA A 829 26.16 -10.76 8.64
N GLY A 830 25.70 -9.78 7.84
CA GLY A 830 24.55 -8.94 8.21
C GLY A 830 23.16 -9.50 7.94
N GLY A 831 23.03 -10.51 7.08
CA GLY A 831 21.76 -11.21 6.81
C GLY A 831 20.68 -10.47 6.02
N THR A 832 20.94 -9.23 5.57
CA THR A 832 19.93 -8.36 4.95
C THR A 832 19.40 -8.83 3.59
N ASP A 833 20.24 -9.46 2.74
CA ASP A 833 19.79 -10.01 1.45
C ASP A 833 19.69 -11.54 1.42
N LEU A 834 20.59 -12.25 2.13
CA LEU A 834 20.63 -13.72 2.12
C LEU A 834 19.31 -14.33 2.61
N GLN A 835 18.80 -13.87 3.76
CA GLN A 835 17.57 -14.41 4.34
C GLN A 835 16.37 -14.21 3.41
N VAL A 836 16.28 -13.04 2.77
CA VAL A 836 15.24 -12.73 1.78
C VAL A 836 15.38 -13.63 0.57
N GLY A 837 16.61 -13.81 0.05
CA GLY A 837 16.87 -14.66 -1.09
C GLY A 837 16.58 -16.16 -0.84
N ILE A 838 16.82 -16.67 0.37
CA ILE A 838 16.43 -18.04 0.75
C ILE A 838 14.90 -18.18 0.73
N ARG A 839 14.18 -17.26 1.36
CA ARG A 839 12.69 -17.25 1.35
C ARG A 839 12.11 -17.14 -0.06
N GLN A 840 12.80 -16.44 -0.97
CA GLN A 840 12.40 -16.29 -2.38
C GLN A 840 12.84 -17.47 -3.28
N GLY A 841 13.53 -18.47 -2.73
CA GLY A 841 14.09 -19.60 -3.49
C GLY A 841 15.18 -19.20 -4.48
N ILE A 842 15.82 -18.05 -4.26
CA ILE A 842 16.99 -17.58 -5.02
C ILE A 842 18.24 -18.33 -4.58
N TYR A 843 18.35 -18.56 -3.27
CA TYR A 843 19.41 -19.35 -2.66
C TYR A 843 18.82 -20.62 -2.06
N THR A 844 19.45 -21.76 -2.34
CA THR A 844 19.07 -23.08 -1.78
C THR A 844 20.25 -23.73 -1.05
N PRO A 845 20.89 -23.02 -0.12
CA PRO A 845 22.05 -23.56 0.59
C PRO A 845 21.67 -24.79 1.39
N ASP A 846 22.62 -25.72 1.51
CA ASP A 846 22.57 -26.80 2.49
C ASP A 846 23.02 -26.29 3.87
N ALA A 847 23.96 -25.33 3.91
CA ALA A 847 24.42 -24.69 5.13
C ALA A 847 24.62 -23.18 5.00
N ILE A 848 24.46 -22.48 6.12
CA ILE A 848 24.82 -21.08 6.33
C ILE A 848 26.04 -21.05 7.26
N VAL A 849 27.11 -20.41 6.80
CA VAL A 849 28.35 -20.17 7.57
C VAL A 849 28.31 -18.74 8.08
N ASP A 850 28.07 -18.56 9.37
CA ASP A 850 27.97 -17.27 10.04
C ASP A 850 29.36 -16.73 10.42
N ILE A 851 29.81 -15.72 9.68
CA ILE A 851 31.10 -15.05 9.88
C ILE A 851 30.95 -13.72 10.62
N ALA A 852 29.75 -13.37 11.12
CA ALA A 852 29.52 -12.08 11.76
C ALA A 852 30.34 -11.87 13.05
N GLY A 853 30.66 -12.96 13.75
CA GLY A 853 31.42 -12.96 15.00
C GLY A 853 32.93 -13.07 14.84
N LEU A 854 33.47 -13.13 13.61
CA LEU A 854 34.90 -13.29 13.38
C LEU A 854 35.62 -11.93 13.46
N GLU A 855 36.30 -11.68 14.56
CA GLU A 855 37.05 -10.43 14.80
C GLU A 855 38.13 -10.19 13.73
N GLU A 856 38.70 -11.24 13.11
CA GLU A 856 39.70 -11.08 12.04
C GLU A 856 39.13 -10.45 10.77
N LEU A 857 37.80 -10.44 10.62
CA LEU A 857 37.09 -9.83 9.50
C LEU A 857 36.47 -8.48 9.87
N ARG A 858 36.67 -7.98 11.09
CA ARG A 858 36.05 -6.74 11.58
C ARG A 858 37.11 -5.68 11.89
N GLY A 859 36.73 -4.42 11.70
CA GLY A 859 37.53 -3.27 12.08
C GLY A 859 38.00 -2.43 10.90
N ILE A 860 38.67 -1.32 11.25
CA ILE A 860 39.17 -0.32 10.31
C ILE A 860 40.57 0.08 10.76
N ALA A 861 41.57 -0.15 9.90
CA ALA A 861 42.95 0.24 10.12
C ALA A 861 43.36 1.33 9.11
N ILE A 862 43.96 2.42 9.59
CA ILE A 862 44.47 3.50 8.75
C ILE A 862 45.99 3.43 8.77
N THR A 863 46.60 3.25 7.61
CA THR A 863 48.06 3.25 7.43
C THR A 863 48.52 4.53 6.74
N GLU A 864 49.83 4.63 6.49
CA GLU A 864 50.39 5.75 5.72
C GLU A 864 49.85 5.79 4.28
N ASP A 865 49.65 4.62 3.66
CA ASP A 865 49.31 4.52 2.24
C ASP A 865 47.83 4.19 1.96
N LYS A 866 47.11 3.60 2.91
CA LYS A 866 45.73 3.10 2.69
C LYS A 866 44.89 3.02 3.96
N VAL A 867 43.58 2.92 3.76
CA VAL A 867 42.61 2.49 4.76
C VAL A 867 42.22 1.05 4.47
N VAL A 868 42.29 0.16 5.45
CA VAL A 868 41.87 -1.23 5.36
C VAL A 868 40.58 -1.41 6.18
N ILE A 869 39.54 -1.93 5.55
CA ILE A 869 38.21 -2.15 6.16
C ILE A 869 37.89 -3.64 6.09
N GLY A 870 37.75 -4.27 7.25
CA GLY A 870 37.35 -5.68 7.34
C GLY A 870 35.99 -5.96 6.70
N ALA A 871 35.82 -7.16 6.13
CA ALA A 871 34.62 -7.54 5.39
C ALA A 871 33.32 -7.53 6.22
N SER A 872 33.42 -7.85 7.51
CA SER A 872 32.29 -7.86 8.45
C SER A 872 32.05 -6.51 9.14
N THR A 873 32.90 -5.50 8.88
CA THR A 873 32.68 -4.14 9.38
C THR A 873 31.36 -3.60 8.86
N THR A 874 30.50 -3.20 9.78
CA THR A 874 29.18 -2.65 9.47
C THR A 874 29.32 -1.26 8.84
N ILE A 875 28.33 -0.89 8.04
CA ILE A 875 28.33 0.44 7.42
C ILE A 875 28.25 1.53 8.50
N SER A 876 27.51 1.31 9.60
CA SER A 876 27.45 2.27 10.70
C SER A 876 28.83 2.55 11.30
N GLU A 877 29.62 1.52 11.59
CA GLU A 877 31.00 1.66 12.10
C GLU A 877 31.89 2.48 11.17
N ILE A 878 31.68 2.40 9.85
CA ILE A 878 32.41 3.23 8.88
C ILE A 878 31.92 4.67 8.94
N THR A 879 30.60 4.89 9.00
CA THR A 879 30.01 6.23 8.92
C THR A 879 30.22 7.08 10.18
N GLU A 880 30.54 6.46 11.30
CA GLU A 880 30.78 7.10 12.61
C GLU A 880 32.26 7.52 12.81
N ARG A 881 33.15 7.23 11.86
CA ARG A 881 34.60 7.52 11.96
C ARG A 881 34.97 8.89 11.39
N ASP A 882 35.19 9.87 12.27
CA ASP A 882 35.62 11.22 11.88
C ASP A 882 37.02 11.27 11.28
N ASP A 883 37.94 10.45 11.78
CA ASP A 883 39.28 10.28 11.22
C ASP A 883 39.24 9.75 9.78
N LEU A 884 38.32 8.82 9.50
CA LEU A 884 38.07 8.34 8.14
C LEU A 884 37.39 9.40 7.27
N ARG A 885 36.42 10.15 7.82
CA ARG A 885 35.76 11.25 7.10
C ARG A 885 36.75 12.33 6.67
N ALA A 886 37.78 12.60 7.48
CA ALA A 886 38.83 13.55 7.14
C ALA A 886 39.72 13.10 5.96
N ILE A 887 39.81 11.80 5.70
CA ILE A 887 40.61 11.22 4.61
C ILE A 887 39.75 10.97 3.35
N HIS A 888 38.59 10.36 3.54
CA HIS A 888 37.65 9.97 2.49
C HIS A 888 36.20 10.34 2.86
N PRO A 889 35.83 11.62 2.77
CA PRO A 889 34.46 12.04 3.11
C PRO A 889 33.43 11.43 2.17
N MET A 890 33.76 11.19 0.89
CA MET A 890 32.84 10.49 -0.02
C MET A 890 32.56 9.04 0.42
N LEU A 891 33.53 8.36 1.05
CA LEU A 891 33.30 7.03 1.59
C LEU A 891 32.31 7.10 2.75
N VAL A 892 32.55 7.98 3.72
CA VAL A 892 31.70 8.14 4.91
C VAL A 892 30.33 8.71 4.56
N ASP A 893 30.27 9.87 3.93
CA ASP A 893 29.03 10.58 3.61
C ASP A 893 28.23 9.86 2.52
N GLY A 894 28.92 9.18 1.59
CA GLY A 894 28.27 8.36 0.57
C GLY A 894 27.60 7.14 1.16
N LEU A 895 28.31 6.39 2.01
CA LEU A 895 27.76 5.24 2.74
C LEU A 895 26.64 5.62 3.72
N ALA A 896 26.64 6.85 4.25
CA ALA A 896 25.52 7.32 5.06
C ALA A 896 24.18 7.40 4.27
N LYS A 897 24.24 7.49 2.92
CA LYS A 897 23.08 7.58 2.03
C LYS A 897 22.63 6.23 1.44
N ILE A 898 23.39 5.14 1.64
CA ILE A 898 23.09 3.88 0.93
C ILE A 898 21.93 3.10 1.53
N ALA A 899 21.70 3.22 2.84
CA ALA A 899 20.60 2.55 3.53
C ALA A 899 20.16 3.32 4.79
N THR A 900 18.99 2.96 5.33
CA THR A 900 18.52 3.49 6.61
C THR A 900 19.46 3.08 7.75
N LEU A 901 19.44 3.81 8.87
CA LEU A 901 20.31 3.54 10.02
C LEU A 901 20.16 2.09 10.53
N GLN A 902 18.93 1.58 10.61
CA GLN A 902 18.65 0.22 11.06
C GLN A 902 19.31 -0.84 10.17
N ILE A 903 19.31 -0.61 8.85
CA ILE A 903 19.99 -1.51 7.90
C ILE A 903 21.51 -1.37 8.06
N ARG A 904 22.04 -0.14 8.17
CA ARG A 904 23.49 0.11 8.29
C ARG A 904 24.12 -0.49 9.56
N ASN A 905 23.34 -0.65 10.63
CA ASN A 905 23.79 -1.27 11.88
C ASN A 905 24.10 -2.77 11.74
N VAL A 906 23.56 -3.45 10.72
CA VAL A 906 23.79 -4.88 10.49
C VAL A 906 24.44 -5.16 9.13
N ALA A 907 24.19 -4.32 8.13
CA ALA A 907 24.76 -4.47 6.79
C ALA A 907 26.26 -4.15 6.82
N THR A 908 27.07 -5.07 6.29
CA THR A 908 28.53 -4.94 6.21
C THR A 908 28.96 -4.42 4.85
N LEU A 909 30.16 -3.84 4.76
CA LEU A 909 30.69 -3.34 3.48
C LEU A 909 30.81 -4.46 2.43
N ALA A 910 31.32 -5.64 2.82
CA ALA A 910 31.40 -6.78 1.89
C ALA A 910 30.02 -7.37 1.58
N GLY A 911 29.07 -7.29 2.52
CA GLY A 911 27.67 -7.65 2.31
C GLY A 911 27.02 -6.77 1.24
N ASP A 912 27.26 -5.46 1.25
CA ASP A 912 26.79 -4.53 0.20
C ASP A 912 27.35 -4.91 -1.18
N LEU A 913 28.66 -5.18 -1.26
CA LEU A 913 29.33 -5.60 -2.50
C LEU A 913 28.86 -6.97 -3.03
N SER A 914 28.23 -7.79 -2.18
CA SER A 914 27.79 -9.14 -2.51
C SER A 914 26.28 -9.27 -2.72
N GLN A 915 25.55 -8.14 -2.75
CA GLN A 915 24.10 -8.14 -2.94
C GLN A 915 23.67 -8.70 -4.31
N GLU A 916 22.55 -9.43 -4.34
CA GLU A 916 21.97 -9.85 -5.61
C GLU A 916 21.12 -8.76 -6.27
N LYS A 917 20.94 -8.88 -7.60
CA LYS A 917 20.14 -8.00 -8.44
C LYS A 917 18.73 -7.80 -7.89
N ARG A 918 18.20 -6.58 -8.01
CA ARG A 918 16.86 -6.18 -7.52
C ARG A 918 15.80 -6.10 -8.63
N CYS A 919 16.05 -6.71 -9.81
CA CYS A 919 15.05 -6.79 -10.86
C CYS A 919 13.78 -7.49 -10.36
N TRP A 920 12.59 -6.91 -10.55
CA TRP A 920 11.35 -7.51 -10.07
C TRP A 920 11.13 -8.92 -10.60
N PHE A 921 11.46 -9.23 -11.86
CA PHE A 921 11.23 -10.57 -12.41
C PHE A 921 12.17 -11.60 -11.80
N PHE A 922 13.36 -11.15 -11.36
CA PHE A 922 14.28 -11.99 -10.63
C PHE A 922 13.91 -12.11 -9.15
N ARG A 923 13.18 -11.16 -8.56
CA ARG A 923 12.77 -11.23 -7.15
C ARG A 923 11.34 -11.76 -6.95
N SER A 924 10.51 -11.83 -8.00
CA SER A 924 9.08 -12.20 -7.93
C SER A 924 8.79 -13.69 -8.06
N GLY A 925 9.80 -14.52 -8.32
CA GLY A 925 9.60 -15.96 -8.61
C GLY A 925 9.44 -16.28 -10.09
N ALA A 926 9.37 -15.29 -10.99
CA ALA A 926 9.30 -15.55 -12.42
C ALA A 926 10.51 -16.36 -12.90
N GLN A 927 10.27 -17.27 -13.85
CA GLN A 927 11.31 -18.10 -14.47
C GLN A 927 12.08 -17.27 -15.51
N CYS A 928 12.68 -16.17 -15.09
CA CYS A 928 13.46 -15.27 -15.94
C CYS A 928 14.86 -15.84 -16.23
N TYR A 929 15.57 -15.30 -17.23
CA TYR A 929 16.91 -15.71 -17.63
C TYR A 929 17.88 -15.94 -16.46
N LYS A 930 17.92 -15.04 -15.47
CA LYS A 930 18.81 -15.19 -14.30
C LYS A 930 18.39 -16.35 -13.39
N ALA A 931 17.09 -16.49 -13.12
CA ALA A 931 16.58 -17.55 -12.26
C ALA A 931 16.59 -18.92 -12.96
N GLY A 932 15.91 -19.01 -14.11
CA GLY A 932 15.71 -20.25 -14.86
C GLY A 932 16.88 -20.68 -15.75
N GLY A 933 17.85 -19.78 -16.01
CA GLY A 933 19.03 -20.06 -16.84
C GLY A 933 18.88 -19.62 -18.30
N MET A 934 19.86 -19.98 -19.14
CA MET A 934 19.99 -19.43 -20.51
C MET A 934 18.81 -19.73 -21.45
N THR A 935 18.06 -20.79 -21.18
CA THR A 935 16.88 -21.21 -21.92
C THR A 935 15.66 -20.34 -21.63
N CYS A 936 15.70 -19.50 -20.59
CA CYS A 936 14.57 -18.70 -20.13
C CYS A 936 14.62 -17.24 -20.65
N PRO A 937 13.49 -16.58 -20.89
CA PRO A 937 13.46 -15.22 -21.40
C PRO A 937 13.81 -14.19 -20.30
N CYS A 938 14.25 -13.01 -20.73
CA CYS A 938 14.29 -11.82 -19.87
C CYS A 938 12.96 -11.09 -20.01
N TYR A 939 12.14 -11.14 -18.97
CA TYR A 939 10.84 -10.46 -18.96
C TYR A 939 10.98 -8.93 -18.95
N ALA A 940 12.11 -8.39 -18.46
CA ALA A 940 12.39 -6.96 -18.48
C ALA A 940 12.68 -6.37 -19.87
N VAL A 941 12.73 -7.17 -20.93
CA VAL A 941 12.86 -6.61 -22.29
C VAL A 941 11.50 -6.16 -22.84
N LEU A 942 10.42 -6.88 -22.49
CA LEU A 942 9.07 -6.63 -23.01
C LEU A 942 8.09 -6.11 -21.95
N GLY A 943 8.34 -6.43 -20.68
CA GLY A 943 7.58 -5.92 -19.56
C GLY A 943 8.17 -4.63 -19.03
N ASP A 944 7.80 -4.30 -17.80
CA ASP A 944 8.33 -3.13 -17.14
C ASP A 944 9.85 -3.22 -17.01
N ASN A 945 10.54 -2.19 -17.49
CA ASN A 945 11.99 -2.17 -17.67
C ASN A 945 12.70 -1.06 -16.88
N ARG A 946 12.02 -0.41 -15.92
CA ARG A 946 12.62 0.62 -15.03
C ARG A 946 13.91 0.16 -14.34
N HIS A 947 13.99 -1.12 -13.95
CA HIS A 947 15.17 -1.71 -13.31
C HIS A 947 16.13 -2.39 -14.30
N HIS A 948 16.01 -2.17 -15.61
CA HIS A 948 16.99 -2.64 -16.59
C HIS A 948 18.16 -1.66 -16.70
N SER A 949 19.36 -2.16 -16.99
CA SER A 949 20.53 -1.31 -17.27
C SER A 949 20.34 -0.53 -18.58
N ILE A 950 20.79 0.73 -18.59
CA ILE A 950 20.87 1.58 -19.78
C ILE A 950 22.28 1.54 -20.41
N MET A 951 23.28 1.15 -19.62
CA MET A 951 24.68 1.03 -20.02
C MET A 951 25.13 -0.41 -19.85
N GLY A 952 25.92 -0.93 -20.77
CA GLY A 952 26.28 -2.35 -20.71
C GLY A 952 25.06 -3.27 -20.84
N ALA A 953 24.04 -2.85 -21.60
CA ALA A 953 22.82 -3.62 -21.75
C ALA A 953 23.03 -4.80 -22.70
N GLY A 954 22.66 -6.01 -22.27
CA GLY A 954 22.55 -7.21 -23.10
C GLY A 954 21.11 -7.71 -23.18
N ARG A 955 20.91 -8.99 -23.51
CA ARG A 955 19.60 -9.66 -23.47
C ARG A 955 18.94 -9.62 -22.08
N CYS A 956 19.74 -9.72 -21.02
CA CYS A 956 19.29 -9.65 -19.62
C CYS A 956 20.37 -8.93 -18.80
N ALA A 957 20.14 -7.66 -18.48
CA ALA A 957 21.11 -6.84 -17.74
C ALA A 957 20.39 -6.04 -16.65
N ALA A 958 20.41 -6.56 -15.42
CA ALA A 958 19.98 -5.82 -14.24
C ALA A 958 21.18 -5.04 -13.68
N PRO A 959 21.01 -3.78 -13.25
CA PRO A 959 22.09 -2.99 -12.69
C PRO A 959 22.73 -3.61 -11.46
N CYS A 960 24.01 -3.26 -11.23
CA CYS A 960 24.62 -3.44 -9.91
C CYS A 960 23.88 -2.59 -8.89
N VAL A 961 23.50 -3.20 -7.77
CA VAL A 961 22.73 -2.55 -6.69
C VAL A 961 23.60 -2.15 -5.51
N ALA A 962 24.89 -2.54 -5.52
CA ALA A 962 25.85 -2.17 -4.49
C ALA A 962 26.25 -0.70 -4.65
N ASP A 963 25.73 0.16 -3.79
CA ASP A 963 26.01 1.60 -3.84
C ASP A 963 27.42 1.94 -3.32
N ALA A 964 28.05 1.05 -2.52
CA ALA A 964 29.45 1.21 -2.15
C ALA A 964 30.39 1.01 -3.35
N ALA A 965 29.98 0.21 -4.34
CA ALA A 965 30.81 -0.15 -5.48
C ALA A 965 31.27 1.06 -6.34
N PRO A 966 30.39 2.00 -6.76
CA PRO A 966 30.84 3.19 -7.48
C PRO A 966 31.75 4.10 -6.63
N ILE A 967 31.48 4.22 -5.33
CA ILE A 967 32.33 4.98 -4.39
C ILE A 967 33.75 4.41 -4.37
N LEU A 968 33.87 3.11 -4.08
CA LEU A 968 35.14 2.40 -4.02
C LEU A 968 35.88 2.40 -5.36
N THR A 969 35.16 2.32 -6.47
CA THR A 969 35.73 2.42 -7.83
C THR A 969 36.34 3.80 -8.08
N ALA A 970 35.63 4.88 -7.73
CA ALA A 970 36.14 6.25 -7.86
C ALA A 970 37.37 6.49 -6.97
N LEU A 971 37.40 5.90 -5.76
CA LEU A 971 38.54 5.95 -4.85
C LEU A 971 39.73 5.07 -5.27
N GLY A 972 39.55 4.14 -6.20
CA GLY A 972 40.59 3.22 -6.64
C GLY A 972 40.89 2.11 -5.64
N ALA A 973 39.87 1.65 -4.93
CA ALA A 973 39.98 0.58 -3.94
C ALA A 973 40.29 -0.79 -4.56
N SER A 974 40.76 -1.73 -3.73
CA SER A 974 40.93 -3.14 -4.05
C SER A 974 40.25 -4.03 -3.01
N VAL A 975 39.78 -5.21 -3.40
CA VAL A 975 39.15 -6.20 -2.52
C VAL A 975 40.10 -7.38 -2.34
N VAL A 976 40.38 -7.74 -1.09
CA VAL A 976 41.21 -8.91 -0.77
C VAL A 976 40.31 -10.11 -0.55
N ILE A 977 40.57 -11.19 -1.27
CA ILE A 977 39.80 -12.43 -1.26
C ILE A 977 40.71 -13.56 -0.80
N ALA A 978 40.21 -14.44 0.07
CA ALA A 978 40.90 -15.65 0.51
C ALA A 978 40.13 -16.91 0.12
N GLY A 979 40.84 -17.94 -0.29
CA GLY A 979 40.31 -19.28 -0.60
C GLY A 979 41.33 -20.37 -0.35
N SER A 980 41.03 -21.60 -0.79
CA SER A 980 41.95 -22.74 -0.69
C SER A 980 43.27 -22.55 -1.44
N SER A 981 43.28 -21.69 -2.47
CA SER A 981 44.45 -21.36 -3.29
C SER A 981 45.31 -20.22 -2.71
N GLY A 982 44.91 -19.64 -1.57
CA GLY A 982 45.60 -18.53 -0.91
C GLY A 982 44.82 -17.21 -0.97
N ARG A 983 45.55 -16.09 -0.83
CA ARG A 983 45.00 -14.73 -0.83
C ARG A 983 45.29 -14.03 -2.16
N ARG A 984 44.34 -13.26 -2.67
CA ARG A 984 44.50 -12.42 -3.87
C ARG A 984 43.84 -11.06 -3.68
N SER A 985 44.46 -10.02 -4.23
CA SER A 985 43.90 -8.66 -4.26
C SER A 985 43.35 -8.38 -5.65
N VAL A 986 42.11 -7.90 -5.73
CA VAL A 986 41.41 -7.60 -6.98
C VAL A 986 41.04 -6.12 -6.99
N PRO A 987 41.46 -5.33 -8.02
CA PRO A 987 41.01 -3.96 -8.16
C PRO A 987 39.48 -3.88 -8.25
N MET A 988 38.88 -2.85 -7.66
CA MET A 988 37.41 -2.70 -7.65
C MET A 988 36.81 -2.64 -9.08
N GLU A 989 37.57 -2.13 -10.05
CA GLU A 989 37.20 -2.08 -11.48
C GLU A 989 37.07 -3.47 -12.12
N GLU A 990 37.71 -4.49 -11.55
CA GLU A 990 37.73 -5.88 -12.01
C GLU A 990 36.94 -6.83 -11.10
N PHE A 991 36.37 -6.31 -10.00
CA PHE A 991 35.70 -7.14 -9.00
C PHE A 991 34.38 -7.75 -9.47
N TYR A 992 33.70 -7.11 -10.44
CA TYR A 992 32.47 -7.63 -11.04
C TYR A 992 32.70 -8.08 -12.48
N VAL A 993 32.08 -9.20 -12.85
CA VAL A 993 32.01 -9.62 -14.25
C VAL A 993 30.82 -8.96 -14.95
N TRP A 994 30.77 -9.01 -16.29
CA TRP A 994 29.75 -8.37 -17.12
C TRP A 994 28.29 -8.64 -16.68
N SER A 995 28.01 -9.85 -16.21
CA SER A 995 26.66 -10.24 -15.76
C SER A 995 26.31 -9.70 -14.35
N GLY A 996 27.27 -9.02 -13.72
CA GLY A 996 27.16 -8.30 -12.48
C GLY A 996 27.40 -9.15 -11.22
N GLU A 997 27.76 -10.42 -11.37
CA GLU A 997 28.29 -11.27 -10.31
C GLU A 997 29.70 -10.81 -9.92
N THR A 998 30.09 -11.10 -8.67
CA THR A 998 31.46 -10.84 -8.21
C THR A 998 32.40 -11.92 -8.74
N VAL A 999 33.71 -11.64 -8.74
CA VAL A 999 34.75 -12.62 -9.05
C VAL A 999 35.03 -13.58 -7.89
N VAL A 1000 34.27 -13.51 -6.79
CA VAL A 1000 34.43 -14.39 -5.62
C VAL A 1000 33.96 -15.80 -5.98
N GLY A 1001 34.89 -16.74 -6.00
CA GLY A 1001 34.68 -18.12 -6.39
C GLY A 1001 34.02 -18.97 -5.30
N PRO A 1002 33.58 -20.19 -5.65
CA PRO A 1002 33.14 -21.18 -4.66
C PRO A 1002 34.25 -21.45 -3.63
N GLY A 1003 33.91 -21.42 -2.34
CA GLY A 1003 34.88 -21.63 -1.26
C GLY A 1003 35.73 -20.40 -0.91
N GLU A 1004 35.54 -19.26 -1.57
CA GLU A 1004 36.26 -18.02 -1.26
C GLU A 1004 35.45 -17.08 -0.35
N ILE A 1005 36.17 -16.26 0.43
CA ILE A 1005 35.63 -15.27 1.36
C ILE A 1005 36.29 -13.92 1.09
N ILE A 1006 35.51 -12.84 1.10
CA ILE A 1006 36.05 -11.47 1.10
C ILE A 1006 36.63 -11.20 2.49
N MET A 1007 37.91 -10.82 2.55
CA MET A 1007 38.63 -10.55 3.79
C MET A 1007 38.47 -9.09 4.22
N GLU A 1008 38.80 -8.19 3.29
CA GLU A 1008 38.91 -6.76 3.54
C GLU A 1008 38.85 -5.97 2.24
N VAL A 1009 38.57 -4.68 2.37
CA VAL A 1009 38.61 -3.68 1.30
C VAL A 1009 39.73 -2.68 1.62
N GLU A 1010 40.65 -2.49 0.67
CA GLU A 1010 41.77 -1.56 0.77
C GLU A 1010 41.48 -0.30 -0.06
N VAL A 1011 41.45 0.87 0.58
CA VAL A 1011 41.18 2.17 -0.05
C VAL A 1011 42.46 3.02 -0.01
N PRO A 1012 43.04 3.42 -1.15
CA PRO A 1012 44.27 4.23 -1.17
C PRO A 1012 44.09 5.60 -0.51
N ARG A 1013 45.01 5.97 0.37
CA ARG A 1013 45.00 7.27 1.03
C ARG A 1013 45.40 8.37 0.04
N ARG A 1014 44.62 9.44 -0.03
CA ARG A 1014 44.92 10.63 -0.84
C ARG A 1014 44.62 11.92 -0.06
N PRO A 1015 45.39 13.00 -0.22
CA PRO A 1015 45.13 14.27 0.48
C PRO A 1015 43.76 14.85 0.10
N PHE A 1016 43.00 15.35 1.08
CA PHE A 1016 41.66 15.90 0.90
C PHE A 1016 41.62 17.45 0.95
N ARG A 1017 40.88 18.09 0.02
CA ARG A 1017 40.62 19.56 0.00
C ARG A 1017 39.22 19.99 -0.53
N ASN A 1018 38.21 19.11 -0.61
CA ASN A 1018 36.89 19.24 -1.30
C ASN A 1018 36.76 18.52 -2.66
N THR A 1019 37.51 17.44 -2.84
CA THR A 1019 37.69 16.79 -4.13
C THR A 1019 36.75 15.62 -4.41
N GLN A 1020 35.97 15.15 -3.43
CA GLN A 1020 35.23 13.88 -3.49
C GLN A 1020 33.73 14.07 -3.19
N ARG A 1021 32.84 13.57 -4.06
CA ARG A 1021 31.38 13.67 -3.91
C ARG A 1021 30.64 12.43 -4.40
N PHE A 1022 29.60 12.02 -3.67
CA PHE A 1022 28.66 10.98 -4.08
C PHE A 1022 27.24 11.54 -4.16
N GLU A 1023 26.68 11.46 -5.38
CA GLU A 1023 25.31 11.82 -5.71
C GLU A 1023 24.51 10.56 -6.02
N LYS A 1024 23.29 10.48 -5.50
CA LYS A 1024 22.40 9.34 -5.66
C LYS A 1024 20.98 9.86 -5.81
N SER A 1025 20.26 9.30 -6.78
CA SER A 1025 18.82 9.42 -6.88
C SER A 1025 18.19 8.05 -6.64
N ALA A 1026 17.15 8.03 -5.82
CA ALA A 1026 16.49 6.83 -5.36
C ALA A 1026 15.04 7.15 -5.01
N GLY A 1027 14.20 6.12 -4.83
CA GLY A 1027 12.78 6.33 -4.50
C GLY A 1027 12.57 7.09 -3.19
N TRP A 1028 13.33 6.74 -2.15
CA TRP A 1028 13.34 7.42 -0.85
C TRP A 1028 14.75 7.37 -0.26
N GLU A 1029 14.95 8.04 0.87
CA GLU A 1029 16.23 8.03 1.56
C GLU A 1029 16.59 6.64 2.10
N GLY A 1030 17.68 6.06 1.57
CA GLY A 1030 18.10 4.69 1.86
C GLY A 1030 17.44 3.60 0.99
N ASP A 1031 16.71 3.96 -0.07
CA ASP A 1031 16.32 3.02 -1.16
C ASP A 1031 17.54 2.68 -2.03
N PHE A 1032 17.44 1.65 -2.87
CA PHE A 1032 18.42 1.40 -3.93
C PHE A 1032 18.43 2.54 -4.95
N ALA A 1033 19.61 2.87 -5.47
CA ALA A 1033 19.73 3.92 -6.47
C ALA A 1033 19.01 3.56 -7.78
N ASP A 1034 18.33 4.54 -8.37
CA ASP A 1034 17.91 4.49 -9.77
C ASP A 1034 19.08 4.89 -10.68
N ALA A 1035 19.92 5.81 -10.20
CA ALA A 1035 21.23 6.17 -10.74
C ALA A 1035 22.10 6.80 -9.65
N SER A 1036 23.42 6.62 -9.73
CA SER A 1036 24.37 7.26 -8.82
C SER A 1036 25.68 7.63 -9.52
N VAL A 1037 26.36 8.65 -8.99
CA VAL A 1037 27.65 9.15 -9.48
C VAL A 1037 28.58 9.40 -8.30
N ALA A 1038 29.74 8.74 -8.31
CA ALA A 1038 30.85 9.03 -7.42
C ALA A 1038 31.93 9.78 -8.21
N ALA A 1039 32.32 10.97 -7.75
CA ALA A 1039 33.31 11.82 -8.41
C ALA A 1039 34.47 12.11 -7.46
N HIS A 1040 35.69 11.93 -7.94
CA HIS A 1040 36.92 12.36 -7.29
C HIS A 1040 37.76 13.18 -8.29
N LEU A 1041 37.94 14.47 -8.01
CA LEU A 1041 38.62 15.42 -8.89
C LEU A 1041 39.81 16.05 -8.18
N GLU A 1042 40.98 16.10 -8.81
CA GLU A 1042 42.14 16.84 -8.30
C GLU A 1042 42.27 18.15 -9.07
N PHE A 1043 42.63 19.23 -8.37
CA PHE A 1043 42.65 20.58 -8.92
C PHE A 1043 44.01 21.26 -8.74
N ASP A 1044 44.35 22.10 -9.71
CA ASP A 1044 45.34 23.16 -9.62
C ASP A 1044 44.65 24.50 -9.95
N GLY A 1045 44.29 25.27 -8.92
CA GLY A 1045 43.37 26.40 -9.07
C GLY A 1045 41.97 25.94 -9.53
N THR A 1046 41.50 26.43 -10.68
CA THR A 1046 40.22 26.03 -11.31
C THR A 1046 40.38 24.95 -12.38
N ARG A 1047 41.61 24.45 -12.57
CA ARG A 1047 41.93 23.45 -13.60
C ARG A 1047 41.94 22.06 -12.99
N VAL A 1048 41.25 21.12 -13.63
CA VAL A 1048 41.26 19.71 -13.22
C VAL A 1048 42.53 19.03 -13.71
N THR A 1049 43.31 18.47 -12.79
CA THR A 1049 44.57 17.75 -13.06
C THR A 1049 44.37 16.24 -13.08
N ALA A 1050 43.42 15.72 -12.31
CA ALA A 1050 42.98 14.32 -12.37
C ALA A 1050 41.46 14.22 -12.14
N ALA A 1051 40.82 13.24 -12.78
CA ALA A 1051 39.40 12.97 -12.61
C ALA A 1051 39.15 11.47 -12.59
N ARG A 1052 38.43 11.00 -11.57
CA ARG A 1052 37.88 9.64 -11.47
C ARG A 1052 36.39 9.75 -11.18
N ILE A 1053 35.57 9.34 -12.14
CA ILE A 1053 34.12 9.39 -12.05
C ILE A 1053 33.58 7.98 -12.29
N SER A 1054 32.83 7.46 -11.32
CA SER A 1054 32.20 6.15 -11.40
C SER A 1054 30.67 6.28 -11.38
N LEU A 1055 30.02 5.47 -12.21
CA LEU A 1055 28.57 5.45 -12.40
C LEU A 1055 27.99 4.17 -11.79
N GLY A 1056 26.93 4.29 -10.99
CA GLY A 1056 26.21 3.18 -10.36
C GLY A 1056 24.75 3.07 -10.81
N ALA A 1057 24.13 1.91 -10.56
CA ALA A 1057 22.71 1.61 -10.84
C ALA A 1057 22.21 1.77 -12.30
N VAL A 1058 23.09 2.12 -13.24
CA VAL A 1058 22.77 2.25 -14.67
C VAL A 1058 23.37 1.14 -15.54
N ALA A 1059 24.25 0.31 -14.97
CA ALA A 1059 24.96 -0.79 -15.63
C ALA A 1059 25.08 -2.03 -14.74
N PRO A 1060 25.32 -3.24 -15.29
CA PRO A 1060 25.45 -4.47 -14.49
C PRO A 1060 26.59 -4.46 -13.46
N LEU A 1061 27.59 -3.61 -13.68
CA LEU A 1061 28.76 -3.33 -12.83
C LEU A 1061 28.98 -1.81 -12.74
N PRO A 1062 29.68 -1.29 -11.71
CA PRO A 1062 30.13 0.10 -11.70
C PRO A 1062 31.01 0.41 -12.93
N ILE A 1063 30.80 1.55 -13.57
CA ILE A 1063 31.53 1.94 -14.79
C ILE A 1063 32.29 3.26 -14.58
N ARG A 1064 33.57 3.30 -14.95
CA ARG A 1064 34.33 4.54 -15.07
C ARG A 1064 33.85 5.37 -16.27
N ALA A 1065 33.46 6.62 -16.03
CA ALA A 1065 33.01 7.56 -17.06
C ALA A 1065 34.21 8.24 -17.75
N ALA A 1066 35.10 7.45 -18.35
CA ALA A 1066 36.38 7.94 -18.91
C ALA A 1066 36.21 9.11 -19.90
N ALA A 1067 35.14 9.12 -20.70
CA ALA A 1067 34.87 10.23 -21.63
C ALA A 1067 34.52 11.55 -20.93
N THR A 1068 33.83 11.48 -19.78
CA THR A 1068 33.55 12.63 -18.91
C THR A 1068 34.82 13.09 -18.23
N GLU A 1069 35.60 12.17 -17.66
CA GLU A 1069 36.88 12.45 -17.01
C GLU A 1069 37.82 13.22 -17.96
N GLN A 1070 38.04 12.70 -19.17
CA GLN A 1070 38.89 13.33 -20.18
C GLN A 1070 38.38 14.72 -20.62
N ALA A 1071 37.07 14.95 -20.59
CA ALA A 1071 36.50 16.26 -20.92
C ALA A 1071 36.74 17.32 -19.83
N LEU A 1072 36.87 16.89 -18.58
CA LEU A 1072 37.17 17.76 -17.45
C LEU A 1072 38.66 18.13 -17.38
N LEU A 1073 39.55 17.22 -17.77
CA LEU A 1073 41.00 17.41 -17.67
C LEU A 1073 41.49 18.66 -18.42
N GLY A 1074 42.48 19.33 -17.82
CA GLY A 1074 43.38 20.20 -18.55
C GLY A 1074 42.89 21.61 -18.86
N GLY A 1075 41.67 22.02 -18.47
CA GLY A 1075 41.33 23.45 -18.52
C GLY A 1075 40.33 23.91 -17.47
N ASN A 1076 40.02 25.20 -17.52
CA ASN A 1076 39.18 25.86 -16.52
C ASN A 1076 37.74 25.35 -16.61
N LEU A 1077 37.12 25.15 -15.46
CA LEU A 1077 35.74 24.72 -15.36
C LEU A 1077 34.78 25.93 -15.46
N SER A 1078 33.83 25.82 -16.39
CA SER A 1078 32.66 26.68 -16.52
C SER A 1078 31.42 25.79 -16.56
N ASP A 1079 30.24 26.34 -16.23
CA ASP A 1079 28.97 25.58 -16.22
C ASP A 1079 28.73 24.87 -17.57
N ALA A 1080 28.98 25.57 -18.68
CA ALA A 1080 28.88 24.99 -20.02
C ALA A 1080 29.82 23.80 -20.21
N ARG A 1081 31.07 23.90 -19.74
CA ARG A 1081 32.04 22.80 -19.85
C ARG A 1081 31.64 21.62 -18.96
N ILE A 1082 31.18 21.88 -17.74
CA ILE A 1082 30.71 20.85 -16.81
C ILE A 1082 29.54 20.09 -17.44
N ARG A 1083 28.55 20.81 -17.98
CA ARG A 1083 27.40 20.22 -18.67
C ARG A 1083 27.84 19.35 -19.85
N THR A 1084 28.66 19.88 -20.76
CA THR A 1084 29.17 19.12 -21.92
C THR A 1084 30.01 17.90 -21.50
N ALA A 1085 30.74 17.97 -20.38
CA ALA A 1085 31.44 16.81 -19.83
C ALA A 1085 30.46 15.77 -19.26
N ALA A 1086 29.45 16.22 -18.50
CA ALA A 1086 28.43 15.36 -17.90
C ALA A 1086 27.61 14.60 -18.95
N GLU A 1087 27.27 15.22 -20.09
CA GLU A 1087 26.58 14.57 -21.21
C GLU A 1087 27.34 13.36 -21.77
N LYS A 1088 28.68 13.35 -21.65
CA LYS A 1088 29.49 12.19 -22.06
C LYS A 1088 29.34 10.98 -21.15
N ALA A 1089 28.72 11.11 -19.97
CA ALA A 1089 28.50 10.01 -19.03
C ALA A 1089 27.52 8.95 -19.59
N VAL A 1090 26.61 9.36 -20.47
CA VAL A 1090 25.61 8.48 -21.10
C VAL A 1090 26.01 8.04 -22.51
N ARG A 1091 27.23 8.35 -22.94
CA ARG A 1091 27.70 8.01 -24.30
C ARG A 1091 27.74 6.49 -24.50
N GLY A 1092 27.01 6.03 -25.52
CA GLY A 1092 26.81 4.61 -25.80
C GLY A 1092 25.70 3.95 -24.99
N ALA A 1093 24.85 4.71 -24.30
CA ALA A 1093 23.68 4.16 -23.63
C ALA A 1093 22.66 3.62 -24.65
N LEU A 1094 21.98 2.55 -24.26
CA LEU A 1094 20.93 1.89 -25.05
C LEU A 1094 19.73 1.58 -24.13
N PRO A 1095 19.00 2.62 -23.67
CA PRO A 1095 17.84 2.46 -22.81
C PRO A 1095 16.67 1.75 -23.50
N LEU A 1096 15.74 1.27 -22.68
CA LEU A 1096 14.40 0.82 -23.07
C LEU A 1096 13.39 1.95 -22.75
N SER A 1097 12.09 1.71 -23.00
CA SER A 1097 11.04 2.73 -22.87
C SER A 1097 10.97 3.34 -21.47
N ASP A 1098 10.93 2.51 -20.44
CA ASP A 1098 10.56 2.92 -19.08
C ASP A 1098 11.76 3.37 -18.26
N ASN A 1099 12.98 3.19 -18.77
CA ASN A 1099 14.22 3.61 -18.10
C ASN A 1099 15.02 4.66 -18.88
N ARG A 1100 14.48 5.23 -19.96
CA ARG A 1100 15.14 6.29 -20.75
C ARG A 1100 15.50 7.50 -19.89
N TYR A 1101 14.63 7.88 -18.95
CA TYR A 1101 14.85 8.99 -18.02
C TYR A 1101 16.17 8.87 -17.23
N LYS A 1102 16.70 7.64 -17.04
CA LYS A 1102 17.96 7.42 -16.33
C LYS A 1102 19.15 8.08 -17.03
N ALA A 1103 19.07 8.31 -18.33
CA ALA A 1103 20.12 9.04 -19.04
C ALA A 1103 20.15 10.51 -18.59
N ASP A 1104 19.01 11.19 -18.61
CA ASP A 1104 18.89 12.59 -18.17
C ASP A 1104 19.28 12.73 -16.70
N LEU A 1105 18.78 11.82 -15.86
CA LEU A 1105 19.13 11.73 -14.45
C LEU A 1105 20.65 11.59 -14.24
N LEU A 1106 21.31 10.71 -14.99
CA LEU A 1106 22.75 10.47 -14.84
C LEU A 1106 23.58 11.71 -15.22
N VAL A 1107 23.19 12.42 -16.29
CA VAL A 1107 23.84 13.67 -16.67
C VAL A 1107 23.68 14.71 -15.58
N ASN A 1108 22.47 14.90 -15.06
CA ASN A 1108 22.19 15.89 -14.02
C ASN A 1108 22.93 15.56 -12.71
N LEU A 1109 23.02 14.28 -12.33
CA LEU A 1109 23.80 13.85 -11.16
C LEU A 1109 25.30 14.04 -11.38
N ALA A 1110 25.83 13.77 -12.58
CA ALA A 1110 27.23 13.99 -12.90
C ALA A 1110 27.60 15.47 -12.87
N GLU A 1111 26.77 16.33 -13.45
CA GLU A 1111 26.91 17.78 -13.40
C GLU A 1111 26.91 18.28 -11.95
N ARG A 1112 25.90 17.89 -11.16
CA ARG A 1112 25.81 18.24 -9.74
C ARG A 1112 27.02 17.76 -8.93
N ALA A 1113 27.49 16.53 -9.15
CA ALA A 1113 28.64 15.98 -8.45
C ALA A 1113 29.91 16.81 -8.72
N VAL A 1114 30.14 17.21 -9.98
CA VAL A 1114 31.28 18.06 -10.37
C VAL A 1114 31.15 19.46 -9.75
N HIS A 1115 29.98 20.09 -9.79
CA HIS A 1115 29.77 21.38 -9.13
C HIS A 1115 30.05 21.32 -7.63
N ARG A 1116 29.61 20.27 -6.95
CA ARG A 1116 29.85 20.10 -5.51
C ARG A 1116 31.31 19.79 -5.18
N CYS A 1117 32.12 19.30 -6.11
CA CYS A 1117 33.57 19.20 -5.92
C CYS A 1117 34.28 20.57 -6.05
N LEU A 1118 33.59 21.61 -6.54
CA LEU A 1118 34.13 22.97 -6.63
C LEU A 1118 33.78 23.84 -5.43
N SER A 1119 32.66 23.55 -4.77
CA SER A 1119 32.21 24.16 -3.50
C SER A 1119 32.85 23.44 -2.31
#